data_AF-A0A7S1LMN3-F1
#
_entry.id   AF-A0A7S1LMN3-F1
#
_cell.length_a   1.000
_cell.length_b   1.000
_cell.length_c   1.000
_cell.angle_alpha   90.00
_cell.angle_beta   90.00
_cell.angle_gamma   90.00
#
_symmetry.space_group_name_H-M   'P 1'
#
loop_
_entity.id
_entity.type
_entity.pdbx_description
1 polymer ?
#
loop_
_entity_poly.entity_id
_entity_poly.type
_entity_poly.pdbx_seq_one_letter_code
_entity_poly.pdbx_strand_id
1 'polypeptide(L)'
;RRTGDPSVWKGIARDALVMSLDDLLCAGVDDNVVLSTAINRNPGVVPDEALEALAAGRAELAAELKRHGVRARVLAAEAANVGDLVRTVTVDCTATARLRRDEVIDTSRIRDGDVIVGLASAGQATYEASYNSGIGSTGLTSARHDVLTKSLVADFPESFDPGRPDERVYSGSLSLEDLVEVDGRKVPVGKLLLSPARTYAPVLRRVFESGLRDRIHGMVHCTRGGQTRVLDFIDGLHVVKDQMLPVPPLFKLLQRHSNMPWREMYSTFNMGHRLELYMDRAAAASVLAIAQSFSVDARIVGSVRAEAGDARVTISSEFGTHVYSKRPPSPSRAPCRAEEDDLSLPVTRRRLVDGKRYNILAAPNFEDMARRLQALAPTRFSFFPTRWEKFPDSGTDKIELGGFSPVNLMQGRNVLFLADFHCNDAVMSQFHALSALVESFIKSLTIALPYYPHGTMERVEREGEVATANTIARLLSNLPSCGSPTRVMIYDLHTLQNKFYLHGNAIASLHSTVPLLLRALRAEQRSDIEAITAIAFPDDGATKRFGKPFLEVGFPVVTCGKVRDGDRRIVRITEGDCKGHHVLVVDDLTRSGGTLYECGRVLRESGAASVSAFVAHAAFPAAAVKKFCRTGGEGGKPGQYAIFRRFYTTNSNPVVTEALPKGDVFSVLDLMPQLLEDLG
;
A
#
# COMPACT_ATOMS: atom_id res chain seq x y z
N ARG A 1 -31.74 19.21 9.99
CA ARG A 1 -32.06 20.63 9.71
C ARG A 1 -33.49 20.80 9.20
N ARG A 2 -33.82 20.46 7.94
CA ARG A 2 -35.18 20.62 7.37
C ARG A 2 -36.34 20.14 8.27
N THR A 3 -36.25 18.92 8.79
CA THR A 3 -37.35 18.24 9.51
C THR A 3 -37.16 18.20 11.03
N GLY A 4 -36.03 18.69 11.54
CA GLY A 4 -35.68 18.55 12.96
C GLY A 4 -35.44 17.11 13.46
N ASP A 5 -35.50 16.09 12.60
CA ASP A 5 -35.46 14.69 13.00
C ASP A 5 -34.04 14.22 13.41
N PRO A 6 -33.77 13.88 14.69
CA PRO A 6 -32.44 13.47 15.15
C PRO A 6 -32.11 12.02 14.81
N SER A 7 -33.09 11.19 14.41
CA SER A 7 -32.86 9.76 14.12
C SER A 7 -31.91 9.53 12.94
N VAL A 8 -31.79 10.51 12.03
CA VAL A 8 -30.87 10.43 10.88
C VAL A 8 -29.42 10.33 11.33
N TRP A 9 -29.06 10.97 12.46
CA TRP A 9 -27.71 10.91 13.02
C TRP A 9 -27.36 9.51 13.51
N LYS A 10 -28.32 8.80 14.10
CA LYS A 10 -28.13 7.39 14.48
C LYS A 10 -27.84 6.52 13.25
N GLY A 11 -28.50 6.82 12.14
CA GLY A 11 -28.23 6.20 10.83
C GLY A 11 -26.81 6.42 10.35
N ILE A 12 -26.32 7.67 10.38
CA ILE A 12 -24.95 8.02 9.99
C ILE A 12 -23.90 7.32 10.87
N ALA A 13 -24.15 7.21 12.18
CA ALA A 13 -23.30 6.42 13.08
C ALA A 13 -23.24 4.95 12.68
N ARG A 14 -24.38 4.36 12.30
CA ARG A 14 -24.46 2.98 11.81
C ARG A 14 -23.72 2.81 10.49
N ASP A 15 -23.87 3.74 9.55
CA ASP A 15 -23.16 3.71 8.26
C ASP A 15 -21.65 3.59 8.44
N ALA A 16 -21.06 4.48 9.25
CA ALA A 16 -19.62 4.51 9.49
C ALA A 16 -19.10 3.16 10.05
N LEU A 17 -19.80 2.58 11.03
CA LEU A 17 -19.41 1.32 11.66
C LEU A 17 -19.64 0.11 10.73
N VAL A 18 -20.81 0.02 10.11
CA VAL A 18 -21.22 -1.14 9.29
C VAL A 18 -20.40 -1.24 8.01
N MET A 19 -20.05 -0.11 7.38
CA MET A 19 -19.19 -0.11 6.19
C MET A 19 -17.85 -0.83 6.45
N SER A 20 -17.27 -0.65 7.64
CA SER A 20 -16.00 -1.28 8.02
C SER A 20 -16.19 -2.71 8.54
N LEU A 21 -17.22 -2.95 9.34
CA LEU A 21 -17.52 -4.26 9.90
C LEU A 21 -17.83 -5.30 8.81
N ASP A 22 -18.66 -4.95 7.84
CA ASP A 22 -19.10 -5.89 6.82
C ASP A 22 -18.00 -6.22 5.79
N ASP A 23 -17.01 -5.34 5.62
CA ASP A 23 -15.78 -5.66 4.90
C ASP A 23 -14.95 -6.71 5.67
N LEU A 24 -14.80 -6.57 6.99
CA LEU A 24 -14.10 -7.56 7.82
C LEU A 24 -14.83 -8.90 7.85
N LEU A 25 -16.16 -8.90 7.86
CA LEU A 25 -16.96 -10.12 7.77
C LEU A 25 -16.58 -10.93 6.52
N CYS A 26 -16.28 -10.29 5.38
CA CYS A 26 -15.89 -10.97 4.15
C CYS A 26 -14.62 -11.83 4.30
N ALA A 27 -13.71 -11.43 5.20
CA ALA A 27 -12.53 -12.22 5.55
C ALA A 27 -12.81 -13.29 6.62
N GLY A 28 -14.07 -13.43 7.06
CA GLY A 28 -14.49 -14.37 8.10
C GLY A 28 -14.39 -13.84 9.52
N VAL A 29 -14.26 -12.52 9.71
CA VAL A 29 -14.14 -11.92 11.04
C VAL A 29 -15.53 -11.62 11.62
N ASP A 30 -16.01 -12.48 12.52
CA ASP A 30 -17.26 -12.30 13.27
C ASP A 30 -17.04 -12.09 14.79
N ASP A 31 -15.78 -11.97 15.19
CA ASP A 31 -15.34 -12.00 16.57
C ASP A 31 -14.07 -11.16 16.79
N ASN A 32 -13.82 -10.72 18.02
CA ASN A 32 -12.65 -9.95 18.45
C ASN A 32 -12.42 -8.68 17.62
N VAL A 33 -13.50 -7.96 17.31
CA VAL A 33 -13.45 -6.70 16.55
C VAL A 33 -13.43 -5.53 17.52
N VAL A 34 -12.57 -4.55 17.25
CA VAL A 34 -12.54 -3.25 17.92
C VAL A 34 -12.85 -2.19 16.88
N LEU A 35 -13.91 -1.41 17.12
CA LEU A 35 -14.34 -0.32 16.26
C LEU A 35 -14.07 1.01 16.96
N SER A 36 -13.23 1.85 16.35
CA SER A 36 -12.98 3.22 16.79
C SER A 36 -13.62 4.20 15.82
N THR A 37 -14.13 5.32 16.32
CA THR A 37 -14.79 6.35 15.51
C THR A 37 -14.13 7.70 15.72
N ALA A 38 -13.89 8.43 14.64
CA ALA A 38 -13.52 9.84 14.66
C ALA A 38 -14.69 10.68 14.12
N ILE A 39 -15.04 11.75 14.82
CA ILE A 39 -16.12 12.67 14.45
C ILE A 39 -15.54 14.08 14.34
N ASN A 40 -15.52 14.62 13.12
CA ASN A 40 -15.08 16.00 12.89
C ASN A 40 -16.30 16.82 12.53
N ARG A 41 -16.60 17.89 13.27
CA ARG A 41 -17.78 18.72 13.00
C ARG A 41 -17.47 20.20 12.90
N ASN A 42 -18.37 20.90 12.21
CA ASN A 42 -18.50 22.34 12.27
C ASN A 42 -19.56 22.72 13.32
N PRO A 43 -19.17 23.24 14.49
CA PRO A 43 -20.12 23.59 15.55
C PRO A 43 -21.05 24.75 15.16
N GLY A 44 -20.69 25.56 14.16
CA GLY A 44 -21.55 26.63 13.66
C GLY A 44 -22.78 26.13 12.89
N VAL A 45 -22.76 24.89 12.40
CA VAL A 45 -23.89 24.31 11.65
C VAL A 45 -24.46 23.00 12.23
N VAL A 46 -23.64 22.22 12.94
CA VAL A 46 -24.02 20.93 13.54
C VAL A 46 -24.07 21.06 15.06
N PRO A 47 -25.28 20.99 15.67
CA PRO A 47 -25.46 21.27 17.09
C PRO A 47 -25.04 20.07 17.97
N ASP A 48 -24.97 20.27 19.29
CA ASP A 48 -24.49 19.25 20.24
C ASP A 48 -25.38 18.01 20.29
N GLU A 49 -26.69 18.18 20.11
CA GLU A 49 -27.67 17.09 20.08
C GLU A 49 -27.39 16.09 18.94
N ALA A 50 -26.71 16.53 17.87
CA ALA A 50 -26.27 15.64 16.81
C ALA A 50 -25.14 14.70 17.29
N LEU A 51 -24.22 15.19 18.13
CA LEU A 51 -23.16 14.36 18.72
C LEU A 51 -23.74 13.33 19.71
N GLU A 52 -24.73 13.75 20.51
CA GLU A 52 -25.45 12.84 21.40
C GLU A 52 -26.18 11.75 20.62
N ALA A 53 -26.88 12.11 19.54
CA ALA A 53 -27.55 11.15 18.67
C ALA A 53 -26.56 10.20 17.96
N LEU A 54 -25.40 10.70 17.52
CA LEU A 54 -24.31 9.86 16.99
C LEU A 54 -23.78 8.88 18.04
N ALA A 55 -23.57 9.33 19.29
CA ALA A 55 -23.15 8.46 20.38
C ALA A 55 -24.20 7.39 20.70
N ALA A 56 -25.48 7.76 20.75
CA ALA A 56 -26.60 6.84 20.95
C ALA A 56 -26.67 5.77 19.84
N GLY A 57 -26.57 6.18 18.57
CA GLY A 57 -26.60 5.24 17.43
C GLY A 57 -25.46 4.22 17.47
N ARG A 58 -24.25 4.63 17.88
CA ARG A 58 -23.12 3.71 18.08
C ARG A 58 -23.36 2.71 19.21
N ALA A 59 -23.91 3.17 20.34
CA ALA A 59 -24.25 2.31 21.47
C ALA A 59 -25.37 1.31 21.13
N GLU A 60 -26.39 1.75 20.39
CA GLU A 60 -27.48 0.90 19.90
C GLU A 60 -26.96 -0.22 18.98
N LEU A 61 -26.09 0.12 18.01
CA LEU A 61 -25.49 -0.90 17.15
C LEU A 61 -24.61 -1.87 17.96
N ALA A 62 -23.80 -1.38 18.89
CA ALA A 62 -22.99 -2.24 19.76
C ALA A 62 -23.86 -3.24 20.55
N ALA A 63 -24.99 -2.78 21.09
CA ALA A 63 -25.95 -3.61 21.81
C ALA A 63 -26.65 -4.62 20.89
N GLU A 64 -27.01 -4.22 19.67
CA GLU A 64 -27.55 -5.12 18.63
C GLU A 64 -26.56 -6.23 18.28
N LEU A 65 -25.31 -5.90 17.95
CA LEU A 65 -24.26 -6.86 17.62
C LEU A 65 -24.04 -7.85 18.77
N LYS A 66 -23.95 -7.35 20.01
CA LYS A 66 -23.79 -8.18 21.20
C LYS A 66 -24.96 -9.14 21.41
N ARG A 67 -26.21 -8.70 21.20
CA ARG A 67 -27.41 -9.56 21.29
C ARG A 67 -27.38 -10.71 20.29
N HIS A 68 -26.77 -10.51 19.13
CA HIS A 68 -26.62 -11.51 18.10
C HIS A 68 -25.29 -12.28 18.16
N GLY A 69 -24.56 -12.19 19.28
CA GLY A 69 -23.32 -12.97 19.49
C GLY A 69 -22.10 -12.45 18.73
N VAL A 70 -22.22 -11.30 18.04
CA VAL A 70 -21.08 -10.66 17.35
C VAL A 70 -20.28 -9.88 18.39
N ARG A 71 -19.08 -10.36 18.71
CA ARG A 71 -18.19 -9.73 19.72
C ARG A 71 -17.40 -8.57 19.11
N ALA A 72 -18.10 -7.47 18.86
CA ALA A 72 -17.53 -6.19 18.45
C ALA A 72 -17.54 -5.19 19.60
N ARG A 73 -16.37 -4.70 20.01
CA ARG A 73 -16.22 -3.62 20.99
C ARG A 73 -16.18 -2.29 20.27
N VAL A 74 -17.25 -1.51 20.38
CA VAL A 74 -17.30 -0.12 19.93
C VAL A 74 -16.69 0.77 21.01
N LEU A 75 -15.62 1.47 20.68
CA LEU A 75 -14.93 2.39 21.59
C LEU A 75 -15.63 3.76 21.62
N ALA A 76 -15.25 4.57 22.61
CA ALA A 76 -15.60 5.98 22.61
C ALA A 76 -15.11 6.65 21.32
N ALA A 77 -15.87 7.62 20.83
CA ALA A 77 -15.42 8.39 19.66
C ALA A 77 -14.53 9.52 20.13
N GLU A 78 -13.54 9.84 19.31
CA GLU A 78 -12.87 11.14 19.39
C GLU A 78 -13.69 12.14 18.59
N ALA A 79 -14.05 13.26 19.21
CA ALA A 79 -14.83 14.32 18.57
C ALA A 79 -14.05 15.63 18.56
N ALA A 80 -13.93 16.26 17.38
CA ALA A 80 -13.21 17.51 17.19
C ALA A 80 -14.10 18.58 16.54
N ASN A 81 -13.97 19.82 17.02
CA ASN A 81 -14.61 20.99 16.45
C ASN A 81 -13.63 21.65 15.45
N VAL A 82 -13.81 21.36 14.16
CA VAL A 82 -12.88 21.76 13.10
C VAL A 82 -13.65 22.38 11.93
N GLY A 83 -14.48 23.40 12.23
CA GLY A 83 -15.36 24.05 11.26
C GLY A 83 -14.66 24.69 10.07
N ASP A 84 -13.38 25.02 10.20
CA ASP A 84 -12.55 25.54 9.10
C ASP A 84 -12.13 24.44 8.10
N LEU A 85 -12.16 23.17 8.52
CA LEU A 85 -11.78 22.02 7.68
C LEU A 85 -13.01 21.27 7.15
N VAL A 86 -14.07 21.19 7.95
CA VAL A 86 -15.27 20.41 7.64
C VAL A 86 -16.45 21.36 7.48
N ARG A 87 -17.20 21.24 6.37
CA ARG A 87 -18.37 22.09 6.12
C ARG A 87 -19.54 21.82 7.08
N THR A 88 -19.76 20.54 7.38
CA THR A 88 -20.84 20.08 8.28
C THR A 88 -20.30 19.08 9.30
N VAL A 89 -20.21 17.79 8.94
CA VAL A 89 -19.69 16.73 9.81
C VAL A 89 -19.13 15.58 8.97
N THR A 90 -18.02 14.99 9.44
CA THR A 90 -17.54 13.67 9.00
C THR A 90 -17.61 12.70 10.17
N VAL A 91 -17.96 11.45 9.87
CA VAL A 91 -18.04 10.36 10.84
C VAL A 91 -17.31 9.18 10.22
N ASP A 92 -16.13 8.91 10.75
CA ASP A 92 -15.19 7.94 10.18
C ASP A 92 -15.00 6.79 11.17
N CYS A 93 -14.82 5.57 10.66
CA CYS A 93 -14.54 4.41 11.50
C CYS A 93 -13.25 3.70 11.08
N THR A 94 -12.48 3.29 12.08
CA THR A 94 -11.35 2.37 11.94
C THR A 94 -11.68 1.09 12.69
N ALA A 95 -11.55 -0.04 12.00
CA ALA A 95 -11.77 -1.36 12.58
C ALA A 95 -10.45 -2.12 12.70
N THR A 96 -10.24 -2.76 13.86
CA THR A 96 -9.12 -3.67 14.11
C THR A 96 -9.69 -5.00 14.54
N ALA A 97 -9.17 -6.10 13.99
CA ALA A 97 -9.60 -7.44 14.38
C ALA A 97 -8.43 -8.42 14.45
N ARG A 98 -8.64 -9.51 15.18
CA ARG A 98 -7.72 -10.64 15.24
C ARG A 98 -8.49 -11.92 14.96
N LEU A 99 -8.11 -12.62 13.90
CA LEU A 99 -8.67 -13.90 13.47
C LEU A 99 -7.54 -14.92 13.35
N ARG A 100 -7.84 -16.21 13.57
CA ARG A 100 -6.87 -17.26 13.26
C ARG A 100 -6.74 -17.39 11.74
N ARG A 101 -5.53 -17.71 11.26
CA ARG A 101 -5.27 -17.80 9.82
C ARG A 101 -6.09 -18.89 9.13
N ASP A 102 -6.35 -19.99 9.82
CA ASP A 102 -7.14 -21.11 9.30
C ASP A 102 -8.65 -20.84 9.28
N GLU A 103 -9.12 -19.81 9.98
CA GLU A 103 -10.51 -19.36 9.93
C GLU A 103 -10.75 -18.31 8.82
N VAL A 104 -9.69 -17.84 8.15
CA VAL A 104 -9.81 -16.80 7.11
C VAL A 104 -10.63 -17.31 5.92
N ILE A 105 -11.58 -16.49 5.49
CA ILE A 105 -12.28 -16.68 4.22
C ILE A 105 -11.50 -15.96 3.13
N ASP A 106 -10.82 -16.73 2.28
CA ASP A 106 -10.01 -16.23 1.18
C ASP A 106 -10.73 -16.42 -0.16
N THR A 107 -11.00 -15.31 -0.85
CA THR A 107 -11.62 -15.26 -2.18
C THR A 107 -10.84 -15.98 -3.27
N SER A 108 -9.56 -16.30 -3.06
CA SER A 108 -8.78 -17.14 -3.98
C SER A 108 -9.37 -18.55 -4.15
N ARG A 109 -10.21 -19.01 -3.22
CA ARG A 109 -10.87 -20.32 -3.28
C ARG A 109 -12.12 -20.33 -4.16
N ILE A 110 -12.62 -19.16 -4.58
CA ILE A 110 -13.74 -19.08 -5.52
C ILE A 110 -13.36 -19.85 -6.79
N ARG A 111 -14.26 -20.73 -7.26
CA ARG A 111 -13.93 -21.67 -8.32
C ARG A 111 -15.11 -22.02 -9.21
N ASP A 112 -14.80 -22.66 -10.33
CA ASP A 112 -15.79 -23.26 -11.22
C ASP A 112 -16.77 -24.16 -10.46
N GLY A 113 -18.06 -24.02 -10.76
CA GLY A 113 -19.15 -24.77 -10.13
C GLY A 113 -19.74 -24.12 -8.87
N ASP A 114 -19.12 -23.06 -8.34
CA ASP A 114 -19.68 -22.33 -7.21
C ASP A 114 -21.02 -21.67 -7.58
N VAL A 115 -21.93 -21.66 -6.60
CA VAL A 115 -23.12 -20.83 -6.64
C VAL A 115 -22.88 -19.55 -5.85
N ILE A 116 -23.63 -18.50 -6.21
CA ILE A 116 -23.54 -17.20 -5.57
C ILE A 116 -24.82 -16.97 -4.79
N VAL A 117 -24.76 -16.96 -3.47
CA VAL A 117 -25.89 -16.58 -2.62
C VAL A 117 -25.83 -15.07 -2.36
N GLY A 118 -26.80 -14.33 -2.87
CA GLY A 118 -26.94 -12.90 -2.64
C GLY A 118 -27.90 -12.62 -1.49
N LEU A 119 -27.50 -11.76 -0.54
CA LEU A 119 -28.33 -11.32 0.58
C LEU A 119 -28.89 -9.91 0.32
N ALA A 120 -30.21 -9.78 0.38
CA ALA A 120 -30.91 -8.56 0.02
C ALA A 120 -30.47 -7.36 0.87
N SER A 121 -30.31 -6.22 0.20
CA SER A 121 -29.96 -4.95 0.85
C SER A 121 -31.19 -4.19 1.32
N ALA A 122 -32.33 -4.36 0.66
CA ALA A 122 -33.59 -3.68 0.96
C ALA A 122 -34.56 -4.56 1.77
N GLY A 123 -35.69 -3.99 2.20
CA GLY A 123 -36.70 -4.66 3.03
C GLY A 123 -36.52 -4.32 4.50
N GLN A 124 -36.91 -5.23 5.41
CA GLN A 124 -36.75 -4.99 6.85
C GLN A 124 -36.33 -6.29 7.56
N ALA A 125 -35.08 -6.34 8.01
CA ALA A 125 -34.58 -7.44 8.82
C ALA A 125 -35.19 -7.40 10.23
N THR A 126 -35.17 -8.52 10.96
CA THR A 126 -35.71 -8.60 12.33
C THR A 126 -35.00 -7.67 13.33
N TYR A 127 -33.79 -7.24 13.01
CA TYR A 127 -32.98 -6.31 13.79
C TYR A 127 -33.03 -4.87 13.27
N GLU A 128 -33.84 -4.58 12.24
CA GLU A 128 -34.04 -3.23 11.72
C GLU A 128 -35.37 -2.63 12.20
N ALA A 129 -35.32 -1.39 12.67
CA ALA A 129 -36.49 -0.69 13.21
C ALA A 129 -37.48 -0.21 12.13
N SER A 130 -37.01 -0.03 10.89
CA SER A 130 -37.82 0.48 9.79
C SER A 130 -37.37 -0.13 8.46
N TYR A 131 -38.18 0.08 7.43
CA TYR A 131 -37.83 -0.32 6.06
C TYR A 131 -36.48 0.30 5.64
N ASN A 132 -35.62 -0.53 5.08
CA ASN A 132 -34.34 -0.19 4.50
C ASN A 132 -34.45 -0.14 2.97
N SER A 133 -34.06 0.97 2.36
CA SER A 133 -34.05 1.12 0.90
C SER A 133 -32.95 0.31 0.20
N GLY A 134 -31.96 -0.17 0.95
CA GLY A 134 -30.79 -0.87 0.46
C GLY A 134 -29.68 0.03 -0.07
N ILE A 135 -29.74 1.35 0.12
CA ILE A 135 -28.76 2.30 -0.45
C ILE A 135 -27.32 2.06 0.01
N GLY A 136 -27.11 1.69 1.28
CA GLY A 136 -25.78 1.64 1.89
C GLY A 136 -25.12 3.02 1.91
N SER A 137 -23.81 3.10 1.62
CA SER A 137 -23.08 4.39 1.66
C SER A 137 -22.26 4.67 0.40
N THR A 138 -22.50 3.94 -0.70
CA THR A 138 -21.79 4.11 -1.98
C THR A 138 -22.65 4.86 -2.98
N GLY A 139 -22.05 5.76 -3.76
CA GLY A 139 -22.75 6.53 -4.80
C GLY A 139 -23.59 7.71 -4.28
N LEU A 140 -23.57 7.98 -2.96
CA LEU A 140 -24.36 9.05 -2.34
C LEU A 140 -24.07 10.44 -2.89
N THR A 141 -22.84 10.74 -3.35
CA THR A 141 -22.52 12.03 -3.95
C THR A 141 -23.34 12.28 -5.23
N SER A 142 -23.45 11.30 -6.12
CA SER A 142 -24.29 11.41 -7.31
C SER A 142 -25.76 11.34 -6.92
N ALA A 143 -26.16 10.33 -6.11
CA ALA A 143 -27.55 10.17 -5.69
C ALA A 143 -28.16 11.44 -5.06
N ARG A 144 -27.42 12.14 -4.20
CA ARG A 144 -27.88 13.39 -3.59
C ARG A 144 -28.12 14.48 -4.63
N HIS A 145 -27.17 14.67 -5.54
CA HIS A 145 -27.23 15.80 -6.45
C HIS A 145 -28.07 15.53 -7.70
N ASP A 146 -28.21 14.28 -8.12
CA ASP A 146 -28.95 13.92 -9.33
C ASP A 146 -30.45 13.74 -9.04
N VAL A 147 -30.82 13.48 -7.78
CA VAL A 147 -32.22 13.28 -7.37
C VAL A 147 -32.83 14.50 -6.72
N LEU A 148 -32.08 15.18 -5.84
CA LEU A 148 -32.64 16.27 -5.05
C LEU A 148 -32.63 17.59 -5.80
N THR A 149 -33.67 18.39 -5.54
CA THR A 149 -33.94 19.66 -6.19
C THR A 149 -32.99 20.78 -5.80
N LYS A 150 -32.82 21.72 -6.73
CA LYS A 150 -31.94 22.89 -6.65
C LYS A 150 -32.25 23.81 -5.46
N SER A 151 -33.47 23.78 -4.92
CA SER A 151 -33.85 24.62 -3.78
C SER A 151 -32.95 24.40 -2.55
N LEU A 152 -32.37 23.20 -2.40
CA LEU A 152 -31.43 22.90 -1.32
C LEU A 152 -30.14 23.72 -1.35
N VAL A 153 -29.78 24.32 -2.49
CA VAL A 153 -28.61 25.20 -2.59
C VAL A 153 -28.78 26.45 -1.73
N ALA A 154 -29.94 27.09 -1.83
CA ALA A 154 -30.24 28.30 -1.06
C ALA A 154 -30.46 27.97 0.42
N ASP A 155 -31.13 26.85 0.69
CA ASP A 155 -31.48 26.47 2.05
C ASP A 155 -30.30 25.91 2.86
N PHE A 156 -29.36 25.22 2.20
CA PHE A 156 -28.23 24.52 2.84
C PHE A 156 -26.92 24.64 2.02
N PRO A 157 -26.37 25.86 1.85
CA PRO A 157 -25.13 26.07 1.09
C PRO A 157 -23.91 25.32 1.67
N GLU A 158 -23.93 24.99 2.96
CA GLU A 158 -22.90 24.19 3.64
C GLU A 158 -22.88 22.72 3.23
N SER A 159 -23.92 22.23 2.55
CA SER A 159 -24.09 20.80 2.24
C SER A 159 -23.22 20.27 1.10
N PHE A 160 -22.59 21.15 0.31
CA PHE A 160 -21.80 20.77 -0.86
C PHE A 160 -20.57 21.69 -1.07
N ASP A 161 -19.73 21.35 -2.04
CA ASP A 161 -18.59 22.17 -2.43
C ASP A 161 -18.99 23.22 -3.49
N PRO A 162 -18.87 24.54 -3.22
CA PRO A 162 -19.18 25.60 -4.17
C PRO A 162 -18.27 25.60 -5.40
N GLY A 163 -17.12 24.90 -5.37
CA GLY A 163 -16.29 24.69 -6.56
C GLY A 163 -16.90 23.71 -7.58
N ARG A 164 -17.99 23.02 -7.25
CA ARG A 164 -18.64 22.08 -8.15
C ARG A 164 -19.42 22.82 -9.26
N PRO A 165 -19.40 22.36 -10.53
CA PRO A 165 -20.17 22.97 -11.60
C PRO A 165 -21.64 23.08 -11.24
N ASP A 166 -22.23 24.27 -11.38
CA ASP A 166 -23.59 24.56 -10.92
C ASP A 166 -24.62 23.60 -11.52
N GLU A 167 -24.49 23.29 -12.81
CA GLU A 167 -25.32 22.32 -13.54
C GLU A 167 -25.40 20.93 -12.90
N ARG A 168 -24.41 20.56 -12.06
CA ARG A 168 -24.32 19.26 -11.37
C ARG A 168 -24.65 19.33 -9.88
N VAL A 169 -25.00 20.50 -9.37
CA VAL A 169 -25.36 20.69 -7.96
C VAL A 169 -26.86 20.63 -7.81
N TYR A 170 -27.37 19.53 -7.23
CA TYR A 170 -28.80 19.36 -6.94
C TYR A 170 -29.66 19.60 -8.19
N SER A 171 -29.27 18.95 -9.28
CA SER A 171 -29.88 19.02 -10.61
C SER A 171 -31.14 18.16 -10.75
N GLY A 172 -31.50 17.42 -9.70
CA GLY A 172 -32.71 16.62 -9.68
C GLY A 172 -33.98 17.44 -9.49
N SER A 173 -35.11 16.75 -9.34
CA SER A 173 -36.43 17.37 -9.27
C SER A 173 -37.18 17.11 -7.98
N LEU A 174 -36.68 16.23 -7.11
CA LEU A 174 -37.40 15.80 -5.90
C LEU A 174 -36.98 16.59 -4.66
N SER A 175 -37.94 16.91 -3.81
CA SER A 175 -37.69 17.37 -2.43
C SER A 175 -37.31 16.20 -1.52
N LEU A 176 -36.68 16.50 -0.38
CA LEU A 176 -36.42 15.52 0.69
C LEU A 176 -37.71 14.90 1.24
N GLU A 177 -38.82 15.63 1.17
CA GLU A 177 -40.11 15.29 1.76
C GLU A 177 -41.08 14.64 0.75
N ASP A 178 -40.72 14.61 -0.54
CA ASP A 178 -41.53 13.95 -1.56
C ASP A 178 -41.69 12.47 -1.21
N LEU A 179 -42.90 11.95 -1.38
CA LEU A 179 -43.26 10.60 -0.97
C LEU A 179 -43.12 9.62 -2.14
N VAL A 180 -42.39 8.54 -1.90
CA VAL A 180 -42.24 7.41 -2.83
C VAL A 180 -42.99 6.21 -2.28
N GLU A 181 -43.76 5.55 -3.14
CA GLU A 181 -44.46 4.33 -2.78
C GLU A 181 -43.53 3.13 -2.82
N VAL A 182 -43.47 2.40 -1.70
CA VAL A 182 -42.62 1.22 -1.49
C VAL A 182 -43.43 0.18 -0.71
N ASP A 183 -43.72 -0.96 -1.33
CA ASP A 183 -44.50 -2.06 -0.73
C ASP A 183 -45.81 -1.58 -0.06
N GLY A 184 -46.53 -0.68 -0.73
CA GLY A 184 -47.79 -0.09 -0.24
C GLY A 184 -47.64 0.97 0.85
N ARG A 185 -46.40 1.38 1.18
CA ARG A 185 -46.08 2.45 2.14
C ARG A 185 -45.56 3.68 1.42
N LYS A 186 -45.85 4.87 1.94
CA LYS A 186 -45.28 6.13 1.44
C LYS A 186 -44.10 6.54 2.31
N VAL A 187 -42.91 6.61 1.72
CA VAL A 187 -41.67 6.96 2.43
C VAL A 187 -41.05 8.22 1.81
N PRO A 188 -40.61 9.21 2.61
CA PRO A 188 -39.92 10.38 2.08
C PRO A 188 -38.63 10.01 1.34
N VAL A 189 -38.35 10.67 0.20
CA VAL A 189 -37.11 10.49 -0.59
C VAL A 189 -35.88 10.63 0.30
N GLY A 190 -35.86 11.64 1.18
CA GLY A 190 -34.74 11.85 2.10
C GLY A 190 -34.49 10.66 3.03
N LYS A 191 -35.55 9.97 3.49
CA LYS A 191 -35.44 8.76 4.32
C LYS A 191 -34.99 7.54 3.53
N LEU A 192 -35.37 7.43 2.26
CA LEU A 192 -34.84 6.39 1.38
C LEU A 192 -33.35 6.59 1.10
N LEU A 193 -32.92 7.83 0.86
CA LEU A 193 -31.51 8.17 0.64
C LEU A 193 -30.65 8.05 1.92
N LEU A 194 -31.27 8.15 3.10
CA LEU A 194 -30.62 8.03 4.40
C LEU A 194 -30.93 6.70 5.10
N SER A 195 -31.42 5.69 4.37
CA SER A 195 -31.64 4.38 4.96
C SER A 195 -30.31 3.82 5.48
N PRO A 196 -30.19 3.57 6.79
CA PRO A 196 -28.91 3.15 7.37
C PRO A 196 -28.41 1.86 6.75
N ALA A 197 -27.10 1.73 6.57
CA ALA A 197 -26.49 0.54 6.01
C ALA A 197 -26.91 -0.70 6.81
N ARG A 198 -27.56 -1.65 6.11
CA ARG A 198 -27.80 -2.98 6.65
C ARG A 198 -26.46 -3.64 6.93
N THR A 199 -26.32 -4.18 8.14
CA THR A 199 -25.23 -5.11 8.47
C THR A 199 -25.69 -6.53 8.24
N TYR A 200 -24.78 -7.39 7.79
CA TYR A 200 -24.99 -8.82 7.66
C TYR A 200 -24.36 -9.63 8.81
N ALA A 201 -23.80 -8.97 9.82
CA ALA A 201 -23.10 -9.63 10.93
C ALA A 201 -23.98 -10.66 11.67
N PRO A 202 -25.24 -10.39 12.04
CA PRO A 202 -26.10 -11.38 12.70
C PRO A 202 -26.33 -12.65 11.86
N VAL A 203 -26.55 -12.46 10.55
CA VAL A 203 -26.77 -13.56 9.60
C VAL A 203 -25.50 -14.40 9.47
N LEU A 204 -24.35 -13.76 9.19
CA LEU A 204 -23.08 -14.46 9.01
C LEU A 204 -22.60 -15.14 10.28
N ARG A 205 -22.82 -14.53 11.44
CA ARG A 205 -22.52 -15.17 12.73
C ARG A 205 -23.25 -16.50 12.87
N ARG A 206 -24.55 -16.53 12.54
CA ARG A 206 -25.33 -17.77 12.57
C ARG A 206 -24.88 -18.77 11.49
N VAL A 207 -24.48 -18.31 10.31
CA VAL A 207 -23.90 -19.16 9.26
C VAL A 207 -22.63 -19.85 9.76
N PHE A 208 -21.71 -19.13 10.41
CA PHE A 208 -20.48 -19.69 10.94
C PHE A 208 -20.73 -20.65 12.10
N GLU A 209 -21.64 -20.31 13.03
CA GLU A 209 -22.05 -21.20 14.13
C GLU A 209 -22.70 -22.50 13.65
N SER A 210 -23.30 -22.48 12.45
CA SER A 210 -23.91 -23.67 11.84
C SER A 210 -22.90 -24.57 11.13
N GLY A 211 -21.59 -24.31 11.26
CA GLY A 211 -20.52 -25.13 10.67
C GLY A 211 -20.33 -24.93 9.16
N LEU A 212 -20.91 -23.86 8.59
CA LEU A 212 -20.85 -23.62 7.14
C LEU A 212 -19.61 -22.82 6.70
N ARG A 213 -18.74 -22.41 7.64
CA ARG A 213 -17.55 -21.58 7.35
C ARG A 213 -16.67 -22.19 6.25
N ASP A 214 -16.34 -23.46 6.35
CA ASP A 214 -15.45 -24.15 5.40
C ASP A 214 -16.09 -24.42 4.03
N ARG A 215 -17.41 -24.21 3.92
CA ARG A 215 -18.17 -24.34 2.68
C ARG A 215 -18.20 -23.02 1.89
N ILE A 216 -17.71 -21.94 2.48
CA ILE A 216 -17.64 -20.61 1.86
C ILE A 216 -16.26 -20.44 1.21
N HIS A 217 -16.24 -20.47 -0.11
CA HIS A 217 -15.04 -20.27 -0.92
C HIS A 217 -14.70 -18.79 -1.09
N GLY A 218 -15.64 -17.89 -0.89
CA GLY A 218 -15.35 -16.46 -0.88
C GLY A 218 -16.57 -15.63 -0.50
N MET A 219 -16.36 -14.41 -0.04
CA MET A 219 -17.44 -13.45 0.20
C MET A 219 -17.08 -12.09 -0.36
N VAL A 220 -18.07 -11.41 -0.91
CA VAL A 220 -17.91 -10.10 -1.52
C VAL A 220 -18.97 -9.15 -1.00
N HIS A 221 -18.53 -8.10 -0.31
CA HIS A 221 -19.35 -6.95 0.05
C HIS A 221 -19.43 -6.00 -1.15
N CYS A 222 -20.61 -5.91 -1.78
CA CYS A 222 -20.86 -5.17 -3.02
C CYS A 222 -21.00 -3.65 -2.76
N THR A 223 -19.92 -3.02 -2.29
CA THR A 223 -19.81 -1.56 -2.08
C THR A 223 -19.36 -0.86 -3.36
N ARG A 224 -18.11 -0.36 -3.41
CA ARG A 224 -17.55 0.32 -4.58
C ARG A 224 -17.31 -0.68 -5.71
N GLY A 225 -17.94 -0.45 -6.85
CA GLY A 225 -17.97 -1.41 -7.97
C GLY A 225 -19.29 -2.20 -8.02
N GLY A 226 -20.17 -2.04 -7.02
CA GLY A 226 -21.49 -2.65 -7.00
C GLY A 226 -21.42 -4.16 -7.26
N GLN A 227 -22.19 -4.60 -8.25
CA GLN A 227 -22.27 -6.00 -8.67
C GLN A 227 -21.06 -6.48 -9.48
N THR A 228 -20.13 -5.61 -9.87
CA THR A 228 -18.90 -5.99 -10.57
C THR A 228 -17.71 -6.14 -9.61
N ARG A 229 -17.89 -5.88 -8.31
CA ARG A 229 -16.84 -5.90 -7.28
C ARG A 229 -16.00 -7.18 -7.29
N VAL A 230 -16.62 -8.32 -7.56
CA VAL A 230 -15.94 -9.63 -7.60
C VAL A 230 -14.75 -9.66 -8.57
N LEU A 231 -14.78 -8.87 -9.66
CA LEU A 231 -13.66 -8.78 -10.62
C LEU A 231 -12.32 -8.39 -9.98
N ASP A 232 -12.33 -7.70 -8.84
CA ASP A 232 -11.12 -7.33 -8.11
C ASP A 232 -10.42 -8.56 -7.48
N PHE A 233 -11.17 -9.66 -7.28
CA PHE A 233 -10.75 -10.81 -6.48
C PHE A 233 -10.53 -12.10 -7.27
N ILE A 234 -10.97 -12.16 -8.53
CA ILE A 234 -10.90 -13.36 -9.37
C ILE A 234 -10.01 -13.14 -10.61
N ASP A 235 -9.51 -14.24 -11.15
CA ASP A 235 -8.81 -14.35 -12.44
C ASP A 235 -9.23 -15.67 -13.10
N GLY A 236 -9.31 -15.74 -14.44
CA GLY A 236 -9.66 -16.97 -15.16
C GLY A 236 -11.07 -17.52 -14.87
N LEU A 237 -11.97 -16.66 -14.36
CA LEU A 237 -13.33 -17.04 -13.98
C LEU A 237 -14.37 -16.11 -14.62
N HIS A 238 -15.49 -16.71 -14.99
CA HIS A 238 -16.69 -16.03 -15.46
C HIS A 238 -17.80 -16.15 -14.43
N VAL A 239 -18.15 -15.03 -13.81
CA VAL A 239 -19.26 -14.92 -12.87
C VAL A 239 -20.51 -14.54 -13.65
N VAL A 240 -21.52 -15.42 -13.63
CA VAL A 240 -22.81 -15.20 -14.29
C VAL A 240 -23.87 -14.93 -13.23
N LYS A 241 -24.46 -13.74 -13.23
CA LYS A 241 -25.52 -13.30 -12.32
C LYS A 241 -26.83 -13.12 -13.10
N ASP A 242 -27.60 -14.19 -13.23
CA ASP A 242 -28.80 -14.29 -14.07
C ASP A 242 -30.10 -14.48 -13.28
N GLN A 243 -30.00 -14.59 -11.94
CA GLN A 243 -31.13 -14.73 -11.03
C GLN A 243 -31.11 -13.64 -9.96
N MET A 244 -30.85 -12.40 -10.38
CA MET A 244 -30.75 -11.24 -9.48
C MET A 244 -31.98 -11.11 -8.57
N LEU A 245 -31.77 -10.55 -7.37
CA LEU A 245 -32.88 -10.08 -6.54
C LEU A 245 -33.61 -8.93 -7.26
N PRO A 246 -34.92 -8.74 -7.02
CA PRO A 246 -35.68 -7.63 -7.61
C PRO A 246 -35.02 -6.30 -7.27
N VAL A 247 -34.89 -5.41 -8.26
CA VAL A 247 -34.25 -4.11 -8.04
C VAL A 247 -35.15 -3.23 -7.16
N PRO A 248 -34.67 -2.77 -5.98
CA PRO A 248 -35.48 -1.95 -5.08
C PRO A 248 -35.99 -0.64 -5.72
N PRO A 249 -37.15 -0.11 -5.31
CA PRO A 249 -37.73 1.11 -5.88
C PRO A 249 -36.79 2.31 -5.86
N LEU A 250 -35.96 2.43 -4.82
CA LEU A 250 -34.95 3.48 -4.74
C LEU A 250 -34.00 3.46 -5.95
N PHE A 251 -33.45 2.31 -6.34
CA PHE A 251 -32.50 2.28 -7.46
C PHE A 251 -33.17 2.57 -8.80
N LYS A 252 -34.46 2.22 -8.96
CA LYS A 252 -35.26 2.63 -10.12
C LYS A 252 -35.44 4.14 -10.15
N LEU A 253 -35.67 4.76 -8.98
CA LEU A 253 -35.75 6.21 -8.83
C LEU A 253 -34.40 6.88 -9.14
N LEU A 254 -33.30 6.41 -8.55
CA LEU A 254 -31.95 6.92 -8.81
C LEU A 254 -31.62 6.86 -10.31
N GLN A 255 -31.93 5.74 -10.98
CA GLN A 255 -31.69 5.57 -12.41
C GLN A 255 -32.49 6.57 -13.25
N ARG A 256 -33.79 6.74 -12.96
CA ARG A 256 -34.67 7.67 -13.69
C ARG A 256 -34.21 9.13 -13.58
N HIS A 257 -33.76 9.55 -12.39
CA HIS A 257 -33.37 10.95 -12.17
C HIS A 257 -31.94 11.26 -12.62
N SER A 258 -31.02 10.30 -12.52
CA SER A 258 -29.64 10.46 -13.02
C SER A 258 -29.49 10.22 -14.53
N ASN A 259 -30.48 9.57 -15.17
CA ASN A 259 -30.37 9.01 -16.52
C ASN A 259 -29.14 8.09 -16.70
N MET A 260 -28.62 7.53 -15.61
CA MET A 260 -27.48 6.63 -15.65
C MET A 260 -27.86 5.35 -16.42
N PRO A 261 -27.03 4.88 -17.39
CA PRO A 261 -27.28 3.61 -18.04
C PRO A 261 -27.32 2.47 -17.02
N TRP A 262 -28.24 1.51 -17.18
CA TRP A 262 -28.36 0.36 -16.27
C TRP A 262 -27.03 -0.39 -16.09
N ARG A 263 -26.23 -0.46 -17.15
CA ARG A 263 -24.86 -1.00 -17.09
C ARG A 263 -24.01 -0.32 -16.02
N GLU A 264 -24.06 1.01 -15.93
CA GLU A 264 -23.30 1.79 -14.96
C GLU A 264 -23.90 1.70 -13.56
N MET A 265 -25.24 1.63 -13.45
CA MET A 265 -25.94 1.40 -12.17
C MET A 265 -25.42 0.14 -11.47
N TYR A 266 -25.26 -0.98 -12.20
CA TYR A 266 -24.70 -2.22 -11.64
C TYR A 266 -23.22 -2.13 -11.24
N SER A 267 -22.44 -1.21 -11.81
CA SER A 267 -21.04 -0.99 -11.41
C SER A 267 -20.86 0.09 -10.34
N THR A 268 -21.95 0.78 -9.97
CA THR A 268 -21.92 1.90 -9.00
C THR A 268 -22.67 1.54 -7.72
N PHE A 269 -23.82 0.89 -7.85
CA PHE A 269 -24.72 0.55 -6.75
C PHE A 269 -24.85 -0.97 -6.59
N ASN A 270 -25.34 -1.40 -5.41
CA ASN A 270 -25.54 -2.81 -5.12
C ASN A 270 -26.79 -3.40 -5.79
N MET A 271 -27.73 -2.58 -6.26
CA MET A 271 -28.86 -2.99 -7.10
C MET A 271 -29.80 -4.07 -6.50
N GLY A 272 -29.80 -4.27 -5.18
CA GLY A 272 -30.76 -5.14 -4.50
C GLY A 272 -30.17 -6.13 -3.52
N HIS A 273 -28.88 -6.47 -3.66
CA HIS A 273 -28.16 -7.28 -2.68
C HIS A 273 -26.75 -6.75 -2.50
N ARG A 274 -26.28 -6.69 -1.25
CA ARG A 274 -25.01 -6.03 -0.94
C ARG A 274 -23.96 -6.97 -0.36
N LEU A 275 -24.30 -8.23 -0.10
CA LEU A 275 -23.36 -9.26 0.28
C LEU A 275 -23.58 -10.51 -0.57
N GLU A 276 -22.48 -11.09 -1.04
CA GLU A 276 -22.45 -12.32 -1.84
C GLU A 276 -21.58 -13.37 -1.16
N LEU A 277 -22.08 -14.61 -1.10
CA LEU A 277 -21.33 -15.77 -0.66
C LEU A 277 -21.13 -16.71 -1.86
N TYR A 278 -19.87 -17.03 -2.15
CA TYR A 278 -19.45 -17.97 -3.17
C TYR A 278 -19.17 -19.30 -2.48
N MET A 279 -19.92 -20.33 -2.85
CA MET A 279 -19.95 -21.59 -2.10
C MET A 279 -20.43 -22.75 -2.97
N ASP A 280 -20.30 -23.97 -2.45
CA ASP A 280 -20.95 -25.10 -3.08
C ASP A 280 -22.49 -25.01 -3.00
N ARG A 281 -23.13 -25.61 -4.00
CA ARG A 281 -24.60 -25.63 -4.11
C ARG A 281 -25.28 -26.33 -2.95
N ALA A 282 -24.65 -27.37 -2.37
CA ALA A 282 -25.27 -28.19 -1.34
C ALA A 282 -25.50 -27.42 -0.03
N ALA A 283 -24.60 -26.50 0.31
CA ALA A 283 -24.70 -25.68 1.52
C ALA A 283 -25.57 -24.42 1.33
N ALA A 284 -25.90 -24.04 0.09
CA ALA A 284 -26.64 -22.79 -0.19
C ALA A 284 -28.02 -22.75 0.47
N ALA A 285 -28.78 -23.85 0.46
CA ALA A 285 -30.13 -23.90 1.05
C ALA A 285 -30.13 -23.56 2.55
N SER A 286 -29.11 -23.98 3.30
CA SER A 286 -28.97 -23.65 4.71
C SER A 286 -28.71 -22.16 4.93
N VAL A 287 -27.87 -21.52 4.10
CA VAL A 287 -27.64 -20.08 4.16
C VAL A 287 -28.92 -19.30 3.87
N LEU A 288 -29.70 -19.72 2.86
CA LEU A 288 -30.99 -19.09 2.53
C LEU A 288 -31.97 -19.18 3.71
N ALA A 289 -32.08 -20.35 4.35
CA ALA A 289 -32.95 -20.54 5.50
C ALA A 289 -32.51 -19.70 6.71
N ILE A 290 -31.20 -19.57 6.94
CA ILE A 290 -30.66 -18.72 8.01
C ILE A 290 -30.98 -17.24 7.72
N ALA A 291 -30.73 -16.75 6.51
CA ALA A 291 -31.06 -15.38 6.13
C ALA A 291 -32.55 -15.08 6.32
N GLN A 292 -33.42 -16.00 5.88
CA GLN A 292 -34.87 -15.88 6.05
C GLN A 292 -35.29 -15.82 7.52
N SER A 293 -34.59 -16.50 8.43
CA SER A 293 -34.88 -16.43 9.87
C SER A 293 -34.66 -15.04 10.48
N PHE A 294 -33.88 -14.19 9.81
CA PHE A 294 -33.68 -12.78 10.14
C PHE A 294 -34.51 -11.85 9.26
N SER A 295 -35.48 -12.37 8.49
CA SER A 295 -36.25 -11.62 7.49
C SER A 295 -35.37 -10.89 6.46
N VAL A 296 -34.20 -11.45 6.15
CA VAL A 296 -33.33 -10.99 5.06
C VAL A 296 -33.58 -11.90 3.88
N ASP A 297 -34.21 -11.35 2.83
CA ASP A 297 -34.43 -12.08 1.60
C ASP A 297 -33.09 -12.48 0.98
N ALA A 298 -33.02 -13.68 0.41
CA ALA A 298 -31.80 -14.25 -0.12
C ALA A 298 -32.13 -15.24 -1.22
N ARG A 299 -31.24 -15.30 -2.21
CA ARG A 299 -31.35 -16.31 -3.27
C ARG A 299 -30.00 -16.67 -3.86
N ILE A 300 -29.96 -17.79 -4.58
CA ILE A 300 -28.87 -18.04 -5.51
C ILE A 300 -29.04 -17.08 -6.68
N VAL A 301 -28.19 -16.05 -6.77
CA VAL A 301 -28.26 -14.99 -7.79
C VAL A 301 -27.49 -15.33 -9.05
N GLY A 302 -26.67 -16.38 -9.01
CA GLY A 302 -25.80 -16.75 -10.11
C GLY A 302 -24.87 -17.93 -9.83
N SER A 303 -23.89 -18.10 -10.70
CA SER A 303 -22.89 -19.16 -10.65
C SER A 303 -21.54 -18.71 -11.21
N VAL A 304 -20.50 -19.48 -10.90
CA VAL A 304 -19.13 -19.27 -11.39
C VAL A 304 -18.77 -20.36 -12.38
N ARG A 305 -18.14 -19.96 -13.48
CA ARG A 305 -17.63 -20.85 -14.52
C ARG A 305 -16.14 -20.59 -14.78
N ALA A 306 -15.40 -21.60 -15.21
CA ALA A 306 -14.07 -21.39 -15.75
C ALA A 306 -14.11 -20.53 -17.03
N GLU A 307 -13.13 -19.63 -17.19
CA GLU A 307 -12.99 -18.76 -18.36
C GLU A 307 -11.57 -18.85 -18.90
N ALA A 308 -11.43 -19.00 -20.23
CA ALA A 308 -10.13 -19.20 -20.87
C ALA A 308 -9.29 -17.90 -21.00
N GLY A 309 -9.71 -16.81 -20.37
CA GLY A 309 -9.10 -15.48 -20.48
C GLY A 309 -9.36 -14.60 -19.26
N ASP A 310 -9.42 -13.28 -19.47
CA ASP A 310 -9.64 -12.32 -18.38
C ASP A 310 -10.95 -12.58 -17.64
N ALA A 311 -10.91 -12.34 -16.32
CA ALA A 311 -12.09 -12.46 -15.50
C ALA A 311 -13.23 -11.60 -16.02
N ARG A 312 -14.43 -12.19 -16.00
CA ARG A 312 -15.63 -11.63 -16.59
C ARG A 312 -16.80 -11.72 -15.62
N VAL A 313 -17.65 -10.70 -15.62
CA VAL A 313 -18.97 -10.72 -14.99
C VAL A 313 -20.03 -10.49 -16.05
N THR A 314 -21.04 -11.35 -16.12
CA THR A 314 -22.25 -11.15 -16.91
C THR A 314 -23.43 -11.01 -15.97
N ILE A 315 -24.15 -9.91 -16.07
CA ILE A 315 -25.36 -9.65 -15.28
C ILE A 315 -26.54 -9.66 -16.23
N SER A 316 -27.51 -10.55 -16.00
CA SER A 316 -28.77 -10.62 -16.73
C SER A 316 -29.91 -10.29 -15.77
N SER A 317 -30.71 -9.30 -16.14
CA SER A 317 -31.81 -8.76 -15.33
C SER A 317 -32.99 -8.33 -16.21
N GLU A 318 -34.05 -7.83 -15.59
CA GLU A 318 -35.17 -7.17 -16.29
C GLU A 318 -34.71 -5.96 -17.15
N PHE A 319 -33.50 -5.42 -16.91
CA PHE A 319 -32.93 -4.28 -17.63
C PHE A 319 -31.88 -4.68 -18.68
N GLY A 320 -31.93 -5.94 -19.13
CA GLY A 320 -31.04 -6.50 -20.15
C GLY A 320 -29.81 -7.20 -19.59
N THR A 321 -28.96 -7.64 -20.51
CA THR A 321 -27.72 -8.36 -20.22
C THR A 321 -26.52 -7.44 -20.40
N HIS A 322 -25.72 -7.31 -19.34
CA HIS A 322 -24.55 -6.43 -19.28
C HIS A 322 -23.29 -7.24 -19.00
N VAL A 323 -22.25 -7.03 -19.79
CA VAL A 323 -20.96 -7.71 -19.64
C VAL A 323 -19.88 -6.73 -19.20
N TYR A 324 -19.09 -7.19 -18.25
CA TYR A 324 -17.98 -6.47 -17.64
C TYR A 324 -16.76 -7.36 -17.65
N SER A 325 -15.63 -6.78 -18.02
CA SER A 325 -14.33 -7.43 -17.90
C SER A 325 -13.50 -6.65 -16.89
N LYS A 326 -12.54 -7.31 -16.26
CA LYS A 326 -11.57 -6.67 -15.39
C LYS A 326 -10.92 -5.51 -16.18
N ARG A 327 -11.15 -4.26 -15.75
CA ARG A 327 -10.46 -3.12 -16.37
C ARG A 327 -8.96 -3.30 -16.07
N PRO A 328 -8.06 -3.03 -17.04
CA PRO A 328 -6.66 -2.86 -16.68
C PRO A 328 -6.59 -1.79 -15.59
N PRO A 329 -5.82 -2.00 -14.52
CA PRO A 329 -5.77 -1.06 -13.41
C PRO A 329 -5.45 0.33 -13.96
N SER A 330 -6.27 1.32 -13.62
CA SER A 330 -5.88 2.71 -13.83
C SER A 330 -4.57 2.96 -13.08
N PRO A 331 -3.61 3.73 -13.61
CA PRO A 331 -2.26 3.88 -13.05
C PRO A 331 -2.19 4.52 -11.63
N SER A 332 -3.34 4.72 -10.96
CA SER A 332 -3.44 5.27 -9.61
C SER A 332 -3.87 4.29 -8.52
N ARG A 333 -4.26 3.04 -8.83
CA ARG A 333 -4.64 2.04 -7.82
C ARG A 333 -4.33 0.61 -8.29
N ALA A 334 -3.10 0.15 -8.04
CA ALA A 334 -2.79 -1.27 -8.01
C ALA A 334 -3.08 -1.82 -6.60
N PRO A 335 -3.82 -2.94 -6.45
CA PRO A 335 -3.85 -3.68 -5.20
C PRO A 335 -2.50 -4.40 -5.02
N CYS A 336 -2.01 -4.44 -3.77
CA CYS A 336 -0.84 -5.21 -3.40
C CYS A 336 -1.19 -6.71 -3.50
N ARG A 337 -0.83 -7.36 -4.61
CA ARG A 337 -0.77 -8.82 -4.70
C ARG A 337 0.63 -9.25 -4.32
N ALA A 338 0.73 -10.22 -3.41
CA ALA A 338 1.93 -11.04 -3.31
C ALA A 338 1.97 -11.88 -4.59
N GLU A 339 2.86 -11.55 -5.52
CA GLU A 339 3.18 -12.43 -6.65
C GLU A 339 4.09 -13.54 -6.13
N GLU A 340 3.67 -14.78 -6.31
CA GLU A 340 4.57 -15.92 -6.36
C GLU A 340 5.35 -15.81 -7.68
N ASP A 341 6.65 -15.63 -7.58
CA ASP A 341 7.57 -15.49 -8.72
C ASP A 341 7.70 -16.81 -9.51
N ASP A 342 7.20 -16.84 -10.75
CA ASP A 342 7.63 -17.80 -11.76
C ASP A 342 8.91 -17.27 -12.44
N LEU A 343 10.04 -17.88 -12.09
CA LEU A 343 11.41 -17.47 -12.42
C LEU A 343 11.91 -17.93 -13.80
N SER A 344 11.04 -18.32 -14.73
CA SER A 344 11.45 -19.16 -15.87
C SER A 344 11.57 -18.52 -17.27
N LEU A 345 11.41 -17.19 -17.48
CA LEU A 345 11.49 -16.61 -18.85
C LEU A 345 12.65 -15.61 -19.09
N PRO A 346 13.38 -15.69 -20.23
CA PRO A 346 14.48 -14.77 -20.55
C PRO A 346 13.99 -13.39 -21.00
N VAL A 347 14.73 -12.37 -20.57
CA VAL A 347 14.51 -10.95 -20.83
C VAL A 347 14.72 -10.61 -22.31
N THR A 348 13.64 -10.53 -23.07
CA THR A 348 13.59 -9.64 -24.25
C THR A 348 12.21 -9.01 -24.38
N ARG A 349 12.16 -7.68 -24.24
CA ARG A 349 11.03 -6.77 -24.50
C ARG A 349 9.80 -6.90 -23.56
N ARG A 350 9.97 -6.63 -22.27
CA ARG A 350 8.86 -6.03 -21.50
C ARG A 350 8.68 -4.60 -22.02
N ARG A 351 7.50 -4.28 -22.57
CA ARG A 351 7.13 -2.91 -22.94
C ARG A 351 7.32 -2.03 -21.69
N LEU A 352 8.15 -1.00 -21.79
CA LEU A 352 8.19 0.14 -20.84
C LEU A 352 6.84 0.86 -20.95
N VAL A 353 5.81 0.38 -20.25
CA VAL A 353 4.45 0.95 -20.28
C VAL A 353 4.31 2.02 -19.19
N ASP A 354 4.12 3.27 -19.63
CA ASP A 354 3.37 4.37 -18.98
C ASP A 354 3.54 4.60 -17.45
N GLY A 355 4.78 4.76 -16.98
CA GLY A 355 5.08 5.15 -15.59
C GLY A 355 4.91 6.66 -15.30
N LYS A 356 4.82 7.03 -14.01
CA LYS A 356 4.79 8.45 -13.58
C LYS A 356 5.95 9.24 -14.20
N ARG A 357 5.65 10.44 -14.71
CA ARG A 357 6.66 11.39 -15.19
C ARG A 357 7.27 12.17 -14.03
N TYR A 358 8.57 12.34 -14.04
CA TYR A 358 9.36 13.01 -13.01
C TYR A 358 10.23 14.12 -13.60
N ASN A 359 10.23 15.26 -12.93
CA ASN A 359 11.33 16.21 -13.03
C ASN A 359 12.41 15.77 -12.03
N ILE A 360 13.64 15.61 -12.49
CA ILE A 360 14.75 15.15 -11.65
C ILE A 360 15.59 16.35 -11.23
N LEU A 361 15.88 16.46 -9.93
CA LEU A 361 17.04 17.16 -9.41
C LEU A 361 17.94 16.14 -8.73
N ALA A 362 19.23 16.41 -8.65
CA ALA A 362 20.20 15.47 -8.09
C ALA A 362 21.26 16.20 -7.27
N ALA A 363 21.74 15.53 -6.22
CA ALA A 363 23.00 15.86 -5.58
C ALA A 363 24.15 15.74 -6.59
N PRO A 364 25.29 16.44 -6.39
CA PRO A 364 26.41 16.46 -7.33
C PRO A 364 26.84 15.07 -7.79
N ASN A 365 26.97 14.12 -6.86
CA ASN A 365 27.46 12.77 -7.15
C ASN A 365 26.43 11.85 -7.83
N PHE A 366 25.19 12.30 -8.02
CA PHE A 366 24.15 11.55 -8.75
C PHE A 366 23.72 12.23 -10.06
N GLU A 367 24.39 13.32 -10.48
CA GLU A 367 24.07 13.98 -11.76
C GLU A 367 24.23 13.04 -12.97
N ASP A 368 25.27 12.21 -12.99
CA ASP A 368 25.46 11.24 -14.08
C ASP A 368 24.28 10.27 -14.18
N MET A 369 23.85 9.72 -13.04
CA MET A 369 22.68 8.85 -12.97
C MET A 369 21.42 9.58 -13.45
N ALA A 370 21.22 10.85 -13.08
CA ALA A 370 20.08 11.65 -13.53
C ALA A 370 20.08 11.86 -15.05
N ARG A 371 21.24 12.17 -15.65
CA ARG A 371 21.40 12.31 -17.10
C ARG A 371 21.14 11.00 -17.82
N ARG A 372 21.62 9.88 -17.28
CA ARG A 372 21.40 8.53 -17.81
C ARG A 372 19.93 8.11 -17.73
N LEU A 373 19.22 8.43 -16.64
CA LEU A 373 17.77 8.20 -16.51
C LEU A 373 16.98 8.97 -17.58
N GLN A 374 17.30 10.26 -17.79
CA GLN A 374 16.71 11.06 -18.87
C GLN A 374 17.01 10.46 -20.25
N ALA A 375 18.27 10.09 -20.52
CA ALA A 375 18.64 9.53 -21.82
C ALA A 375 17.93 8.20 -22.11
N LEU A 376 17.75 7.35 -21.08
CA LEU A 376 17.11 6.06 -21.22
C LEU A 376 15.59 6.17 -21.41
N ALA A 377 14.92 7.10 -20.72
CA ALA A 377 13.47 7.29 -20.79
C ALA A 377 13.09 8.79 -20.82
N PRO A 378 13.34 9.50 -21.93
CA PRO A 378 13.17 10.96 -22.02
C PRO A 378 11.71 11.42 -21.94
N THR A 379 10.75 10.53 -22.17
CA THR A 379 9.31 10.82 -22.00
C THR A 379 8.87 10.71 -20.53
N ARG A 380 9.66 10.05 -19.68
CA ARG A 380 9.39 9.83 -18.26
C ARG A 380 10.20 10.76 -17.37
N PHE A 381 11.41 11.13 -17.77
CA PHE A 381 12.35 11.88 -16.93
C PHE A 381 12.86 13.14 -17.63
N SER A 382 12.80 14.26 -16.91
CA SER A 382 13.40 15.53 -17.32
C SER A 382 14.34 16.01 -16.22
N PHE A 383 15.65 16.00 -16.46
CA PHE A 383 16.66 16.42 -15.51
C PHE A 383 16.93 17.92 -15.57
N PHE A 384 16.96 18.56 -14.40
CA PHE A 384 17.25 19.96 -14.22
C PHE A 384 18.49 20.11 -13.33
N PRO A 385 19.65 20.48 -13.90
CA PRO A 385 20.89 20.62 -13.16
C PRO A 385 20.78 21.64 -12.02
N THR A 386 21.37 21.33 -10.87
CA THR A 386 21.41 22.24 -9.72
C THR A 386 22.83 22.74 -9.55
N ARG A 387 22.98 24.05 -9.35
CA ARG A 387 24.29 24.65 -9.09
C ARG A 387 24.56 24.59 -7.59
N TRP A 388 25.60 23.87 -7.20
CA TRP A 388 26.02 23.70 -5.82
C TRP A 388 27.32 24.48 -5.58
N GLU A 389 27.23 25.71 -5.09
CA GLU A 389 28.39 26.55 -4.75
C GLU A 389 28.43 26.85 -3.25
N LYS A 390 29.56 27.38 -2.78
CA LYS A 390 29.69 27.99 -1.46
C LYS A 390 30.20 29.42 -1.61
N PHE A 391 29.76 30.31 -0.73
CA PHE A 391 30.31 31.67 -0.66
C PHE A 391 31.79 31.60 -0.25
N PRO A 392 32.72 32.25 -0.99
CA PRO A 392 34.17 32.10 -0.73
C PRO A 392 34.64 32.57 0.64
N ASP A 393 33.92 33.52 1.26
CA ASP A 393 34.26 34.17 2.52
C ASP A 393 33.80 33.39 3.77
N SER A 394 32.61 32.80 3.70
CA SER A 394 31.92 32.17 4.83
C SER A 394 31.80 30.65 4.71
N GLY A 395 31.98 30.09 3.51
CA GLY A 395 31.75 28.66 3.25
C GLY A 395 30.28 28.24 3.33
N THR A 396 29.35 29.20 3.47
CA THR A 396 27.91 28.94 3.50
C THR A 396 27.39 28.58 2.10
N ASP A 397 26.31 27.81 2.05
CA ASP A 397 25.79 27.29 0.80
C ASP A 397 25.19 28.38 -0.09
N LYS A 398 25.55 28.33 -1.37
CA LYS A 398 24.99 29.14 -2.46
C LYS A 398 24.45 28.19 -3.52
N ILE A 399 23.19 27.81 -3.35
CA ILE A 399 22.53 26.78 -4.17
C ILE A 399 21.54 27.43 -5.13
N GLU A 400 21.61 27.06 -6.40
CA GLU A 400 20.66 27.50 -7.43
C GLU A 400 19.97 26.27 -8.05
N LEU A 401 18.68 26.10 -7.74
CA LEU A 401 17.89 24.98 -8.27
C LEU A 401 17.56 25.17 -9.74
N GLY A 402 17.79 24.13 -10.55
CA GLY A 402 17.42 24.13 -11.96
C GLY A 402 15.90 24.12 -12.17
N GLY A 403 15.45 24.66 -13.30
CA GLY A 403 14.04 24.62 -13.73
C GLY A 403 13.14 25.66 -13.06
N PHE A 404 13.70 26.68 -12.42
CA PHE A 404 12.96 27.77 -11.77
C PHE A 404 12.96 29.10 -12.54
N SER A 405 13.94 29.31 -13.42
CA SER A 405 14.10 30.53 -14.20
C SER A 405 14.04 30.24 -15.71
N PRO A 406 13.34 31.07 -16.51
CA PRO A 406 12.54 32.23 -16.12
C PRO A 406 11.15 31.86 -15.55
N VAL A 407 10.77 30.59 -15.60
CA VAL A 407 9.49 30.07 -15.10
C VAL A 407 9.72 28.83 -14.24
N ASN A 408 8.86 28.64 -13.24
CA ASN A 408 8.89 27.46 -12.38
C ASN A 408 8.31 26.23 -13.12
N LEU A 409 9.20 25.45 -13.73
CA LEU A 409 8.88 24.20 -14.42
C LEU A 409 8.60 23.03 -13.46
N MET A 410 8.87 23.20 -12.16
CA MET A 410 8.60 22.20 -11.12
C MET A 410 7.14 22.24 -10.63
N GLN A 411 6.47 23.40 -10.78
CA GLN A 411 5.09 23.58 -10.35
C GLN A 411 4.16 22.50 -10.94
N GLY A 412 3.39 21.84 -10.06
CA GLY A 412 2.45 20.79 -10.43
C GLY A 412 3.08 19.48 -10.95
N ARG A 413 4.42 19.33 -10.87
CA ARG A 413 5.14 18.12 -11.33
C ARG A 413 5.46 17.18 -10.18
N ASN A 414 5.62 15.88 -10.49
CA ASN A 414 6.24 14.96 -9.55
C ASN A 414 7.76 15.20 -9.63
N VAL A 415 8.39 15.42 -8.49
CA VAL A 415 9.83 15.65 -8.41
C VAL A 415 10.51 14.40 -7.85
N LEU A 416 11.54 13.94 -8.56
CA LEU A 416 12.49 12.94 -8.08
C LEU A 416 13.77 13.66 -7.67
N PHE A 417 14.15 13.56 -6.41
CA PHE A 417 15.42 14.07 -5.92
C PHE A 417 16.37 12.88 -5.68
N LEU A 418 17.46 12.79 -6.43
CA LEU A 418 18.51 11.80 -6.20
C LEU A 418 19.45 12.34 -5.11
N ALA A 419 19.29 11.86 -3.89
CA ALA A 419 19.99 12.33 -2.70
C ALA A 419 21.26 11.53 -2.40
N ASP A 420 22.25 12.22 -1.82
CA ASP A 420 23.52 11.66 -1.37
C ASP A 420 23.88 12.17 0.03
N PHE A 421 23.69 11.36 1.06
CA PHE A 421 23.95 11.76 2.45
C PHE A 421 25.32 11.32 2.97
N HIS A 422 26.32 11.12 2.11
CA HIS A 422 27.62 10.57 2.49
C HIS A 422 28.37 11.34 3.60
N CYS A 423 28.10 12.64 3.79
CA CYS A 423 28.63 13.44 4.88
C CYS A 423 27.65 14.52 5.36
N ASN A 424 27.90 15.10 6.54
CA ASN A 424 27.02 16.09 7.17
C ASN A 424 26.84 17.37 6.32
N ASP A 425 27.91 17.85 5.66
CA ASP A 425 27.82 19.03 4.78
C ASP A 425 26.86 18.75 3.62
N ALA A 426 27.01 17.60 2.96
CA ALA A 426 26.12 17.18 1.88
C ALA A 426 24.66 17.05 2.31
N VAL A 427 24.41 16.53 3.52
CA VAL A 427 23.04 16.45 4.10
C VAL A 427 22.45 17.86 4.23
N MET A 428 23.19 18.79 4.83
CA MET A 428 22.69 20.15 5.09
C MET A 428 22.43 20.90 3.79
N SER A 429 23.37 20.88 2.84
CA SER A 429 23.19 21.50 1.53
C SER A 429 21.96 20.97 0.81
N GLN A 430 21.76 19.65 0.80
CA GLN A 430 20.59 19.05 0.16
C GLN A 430 19.29 19.33 0.91
N PHE A 431 19.33 19.48 2.23
CA PHE A 431 18.14 19.85 3.00
C PHE A 431 17.60 21.23 2.60
N HIS A 432 18.49 22.20 2.35
CA HIS A 432 18.09 23.51 1.81
C HIS A 432 17.35 23.37 0.46
N ALA A 433 17.88 22.55 -0.45
CA ALA A 433 17.24 22.27 -1.73
C ALA A 433 15.86 21.58 -1.57
N LEU A 434 15.78 20.56 -0.72
CA LEU A 434 14.54 19.83 -0.45
C LEU A 434 13.45 20.73 0.14
N SER A 435 13.81 21.62 1.07
CA SER A 435 12.89 22.59 1.67
C SER A 435 12.34 23.56 0.62
N ALA A 436 13.21 24.12 -0.23
CA ALA A 436 12.79 25.02 -1.30
C ALA A 436 11.89 24.32 -2.33
N LEU A 437 12.16 23.05 -2.65
CA LEU A 437 11.35 22.27 -3.59
C LEU A 437 9.91 22.05 -3.10
N VAL A 438 9.71 21.70 -1.82
CA VAL A 438 8.35 21.47 -1.30
C VAL A 438 7.53 22.75 -1.22
N GLU A 439 8.17 23.91 -1.02
CA GLU A 439 7.54 25.23 -1.02
C GLU A 439 7.25 25.74 -2.44
N SER A 440 7.72 25.04 -3.48
CA SER A 440 7.65 25.46 -4.88
C SER A 440 6.43 24.93 -5.64
N PHE A 441 5.34 24.61 -4.94
CA PHE A 441 4.07 24.12 -5.52
C PHE A 441 4.22 22.84 -6.35
N ILE A 442 5.17 21.97 -6.01
CA ILE A 442 5.32 20.65 -6.64
C ILE A 442 4.13 19.76 -6.28
N LYS A 443 3.84 18.77 -7.12
CA LYS A 443 2.72 17.83 -6.89
C LYS A 443 3.08 16.72 -5.89
N SER A 444 4.31 16.22 -5.98
CA SER A 444 4.83 15.19 -5.08
C SER A 444 6.35 15.22 -5.04
N LEU A 445 6.92 14.79 -3.92
CA LEU A 445 8.36 14.62 -3.75
C LEU A 445 8.71 13.15 -3.49
N THR A 446 9.57 12.60 -4.32
CA THR A 446 10.25 11.32 -4.09
C THR A 446 11.73 11.59 -3.91
N ILE A 447 12.28 11.28 -2.74
CA ILE A 447 13.70 11.32 -2.45
C ILE A 447 14.24 9.91 -2.65
N ALA A 448 15.00 9.68 -3.71
CA ALA A 448 15.80 8.47 -3.83
C ALA A 448 17.10 8.69 -3.05
N LEU A 449 17.24 8.01 -1.91
CA LEU A 449 18.43 8.02 -1.07
C LEU A 449 19.03 6.61 -1.06
N PRO A 450 19.81 6.24 -2.10
CA PRO A 450 20.32 4.88 -2.26
C PRO A 450 21.04 4.32 -1.03
N TYR A 451 21.83 5.16 -0.36
CA TYR A 451 22.58 4.79 0.83
C TYR A 451 22.27 5.75 1.99
N TYR A 452 21.87 5.19 3.13
CA TYR A 452 21.60 5.93 4.35
C TYR A 452 22.69 5.70 5.43
N PRO A 453 23.81 6.45 5.41
CA PRO A 453 24.99 6.16 6.25
C PRO A 453 24.71 6.26 7.76
N HIS A 454 23.83 7.19 8.14
CA HIS A 454 23.46 7.43 9.53
C HIS A 454 22.72 6.26 10.16
N GLY A 455 22.15 5.35 9.35
CA GLY A 455 21.43 4.17 9.83
C GLY A 455 22.26 3.21 10.68
N THR A 456 23.58 3.36 10.71
CA THR A 456 24.52 2.61 11.57
C THR A 456 24.65 3.13 13.00
N MET A 457 24.13 4.33 13.27
CA MET A 457 24.05 4.93 14.62
C MET A 457 22.58 5.13 15.00
N GLU A 458 21.86 4.01 15.09
CA GLU A 458 20.44 3.96 15.46
C GLU A 458 20.20 3.62 16.93
N ARG A 459 21.15 2.95 17.60
CA ARG A 459 21.04 2.55 19.01
C ARG A 459 21.80 3.49 19.91
N VAL A 460 21.23 3.73 21.09
CA VAL A 460 21.86 4.40 22.23
C VAL A 460 22.09 3.31 23.27
N GLU A 461 23.35 2.97 23.54
CA GLU A 461 23.70 1.96 24.55
C GLU A 461 24.02 2.60 25.90
N ARG A 462 24.51 3.85 25.88
CA ARG A 462 24.84 4.62 27.08
C ARG A 462 24.16 5.98 27.06
N GLU A 463 23.81 6.47 28.25
CA GLU A 463 23.30 7.83 28.43
C GLU A 463 24.28 8.86 27.86
N GLY A 464 23.74 9.82 27.09
CA GLY A 464 24.52 10.83 26.37
C GLY A 464 24.92 10.46 24.93
N GLU A 465 24.77 9.20 24.50
CA GLU A 465 24.93 8.84 23.09
C GLU A 465 23.74 9.36 22.25
N VAL A 466 24.02 9.84 21.05
CA VAL A 466 23.01 10.41 20.14
C VAL A 466 22.78 9.45 18.97
N ALA A 467 21.55 8.95 18.86
CA ALA A 467 21.12 8.21 17.68
C ALA A 467 20.98 9.17 16.47
N THR A 468 22.06 9.35 15.72
CA THR A 468 22.09 10.26 14.57
C THR A 468 21.18 9.80 13.44
N ALA A 469 20.86 8.50 13.35
CA ALA A 469 19.80 8.01 12.47
C ALA A 469 18.44 8.69 12.76
N ASN A 470 18.08 8.82 14.04
CA ASN A 470 16.82 9.44 14.44
C ASN A 470 16.81 10.95 14.14
N THR A 471 17.89 11.67 14.45
CA THR A 471 17.95 13.13 14.23
C THR A 471 17.87 13.48 12.74
N ILE A 472 18.53 12.72 11.87
CA ILE A 472 18.46 12.92 10.41
C ILE A 472 17.07 12.54 9.87
N ALA A 473 16.47 11.44 10.35
CA ALA A 473 15.11 11.07 9.98
C ALA A 473 14.08 12.13 10.41
N ARG A 474 14.28 12.81 11.55
CA ARG A 474 13.45 13.94 11.98
C ARG A 474 13.56 15.14 11.04
N LEU A 475 14.74 15.44 10.50
CA LEU A 475 14.88 16.50 9.48
C LEU A 475 13.99 16.18 8.27
N LEU A 476 14.12 14.97 7.71
CA LEU A 476 13.29 14.53 6.58
C LEU A 476 11.79 14.54 6.90
N SER A 477 11.41 14.09 8.11
CA SER A 477 10.03 14.03 8.58
C SER A 477 9.38 15.41 8.73
N ASN A 478 10.19 16.43 9.00
CA ASN A 478 9.75 17.82 9.20
C ASN A 478 9.76 18.65 7.90
N LEU A 479 10.09 18.06 6.75
CA LEU A 479 9.89 18.75 5.47
C LEU A 479 8.40 19.11 5.32
N PRO A 480 8.07 20.35 4.89
CA PRO A 480 6.70 20.74 4.60
C PRO A 480 5.99 19.79 3.62
N SER A 481 4.68 19.69 3.74
CA SER A 481 3.87 18.86 2.83
C SER A 481 3.52 19.62 1.56
N CYS A 482 3.68 18.96 0.42
CA CYS A 482 3.19 19.44 -0.88
C CYS A 482 1.79 18.87 -1.23
N GLY A 483 1.00 18.47 -0.23
CA GLY A 483 -0.31 17.82 -0.39
C GLY A 483 -0.26 16.30 -0.57
N SER A 484 0.94 15.72 -0.59
CA SER A 484 1.18 14.28 -0.49
C SER A 484 2.41 14.01 0.38
N PRO A 485 2.49 12.84 1.07
CA PRO A 485 3.68 12.50 1.84
C PRO A 485 4.91 12.35 0.94
N THR A 486 6.05 12.84 1.42
CA THR A 486 7.36 12.66 0.81
C THR A 486 7.75 11.18 0.88
N ARG A 487 7.94 10.55 -0.29
CA ARG A 487 8.43 9.17 -0.38
C ARG A 487 9.95 9.18 -0.27
N VAL A 488 10.52 8.53 0.74
CA VAL A 488 11.98 8.38 0.90
C VAL A 488 12.37 6.95 0.53
N MET A 489 12.91 6.74 -0.66
CA MET A 489 13.37 5.44 -1.15
C MET A 489 14.76 5.14 -0.60
N ILE A 490 14.90 4.04 0.15
CA ILE A 490 16.17 3.62 0.76
C ILE A 490 16.43 2.16 0.41
N TYR A 491 17.65 1.85 -0.01
CA TYR A 491 18.07 0.48 -0.31
C TYR A 491 18.78 -0.13 0.90
N ASP A 492 18.49 -1.41 1.17
CA ASP A 492 19.19 -2.28 2.13
C ASP A 492 19.50 -1.64 3.50
N LEU A 493 18.53 -0.90 4.03
CA LEU A 493 18.62 -0.15 5.29
C LEU A 493 19.25 -0.98 6.43
N HIS A 494 20.22 -0.37 7.14
CA HIS A 494 21.07 -1.06 8.13
C HIS A 494 20.29 -1.82 9.21
N THR A 495 19.12 -1.32 9.60
CA THR A 495 18.19 -2.07 10.45
C THR A 495 16.76 -1.68 10.06
N LEU A 496 15.85 -2.65 10.06
CA LEU A 496 14.46 -2.39 9.65
C LEU A 496 13.76 -1.40 10.61
N GLN A 497 14.22 -1.31 11.86
CA GLN A 497 13.71 -0.41 12.90
C GLN A 497 13.86 1.06 12.52
N ASN A 498 14.94 1.42 11.80
CA ASN A 498 15.17 2.80 11.33
C ASN A 498 13.98 3.37 10.52
N LYS A 499 13.18 2.52 9.87
CA LYS A 499 12.01 2.97 9.11
C LYS A 499 10.99 3.71 9.98
N PHE A 500 10.93 3.41 11.27
CA PHE A 500 10.00 4.02 12.22
C PHE A 500 10.49 5.36 12.77
N TYR A 501 11.75 5.75 12.48
CA TYR A 501 12.20 7.11 12.76
C TYR A 501 11.67 8.12 11.73
N LEU A 502 11.28 7.66 10.53
CA LEU A 502 10.54 8.47 9.58
C LEU A 502 9.05 8.48 9.96
N HIS A 503 8.49 9.67 10.16
CA HIS A 503 7.11 9.86 10.57
C HIS A 503 6.52 11.14 9.97
N GLY A 504 5.23 11.39 10.22
CA GLY A 504 4.56 12.61 9.77
C GLY A 504 4.48 12.68 8.24
N ASN A 505 5.14 13.68 7.64
CA ASN A 505 5.07 13.94 6.20
C ASN A 505 6.05 13.07 5.37
N ALA A 506 6.98 12.35 5.97
CA ALA A 506 7.91 11.47 5.26
C ALA A 506 7.61 9.99 5.51
N ILE A 507 7.59 9.19 4.44
CA ILE A 507 7.34 7.76 4.50
C ILE A 507 8.51 7.01 3.86
N ALA A 508 9.06 6.03 4.60
CA ALA A 508 10.09 5.15 4.10
C ALA A 508 9.54 4.17 3.05
N SER A 509 10.18 4.10 1.89
CA SER A 509 9.99 3.11 0.85
C SER A 509 11.24 2.25 0.80
N LEU A 510 11.18 1.04 1.36
CA LEU A 510 12.35 0.18 1.50
C LEU A 510 12.52 -0.72 0.27
N HIS A 511 13.73 -0.74 -0.27
CA HIS A 511 14.11 -1.50 -1.45
C HIS A 511 15.36 -2.34 -1.18
N SER A 512 15.68 -3.26 -2.08
CA SER A 512 16.87 -4.11 -1.95
C SER A 512 17.67 -4.19 -3.24
N THR A 513 18.99 -4.29 -3.10
CA THR A 513 19.93 -4.51 -4.20
C THR A 513 20.16 -6.00 -4.49
N VAL A 514 19.60 -6.91 -3.70
CA VAL A 514 19.74 -8.36 -3.94
C VAL A 514 19.24 -8.79 -5.33
N PRO A 515 18.11 -8.29 -5.87
CA PRO A 515 17.69 -8.64 -7.23
C PRO A 515 18.72 -8.25 -8.30
N LEU A 516 19.42 -7.12 -8.12
CA LEU A 516 20.51 -6.69 -8.99
C LEU A 516 21.70 -7.66 -8.93
N LEU A 517 22.09 -8.07 -7.71
CA LEU A 517 23.13 -9.08 -7.53
C LEU A 517 22.74 -10.41 -8.19
N LEU A 518 21.53 -10.91 -7.97
CA LEU A 518 21.07 -12.16 -8.56
C LEU A 518 21.12 -12.14 -10.09
N ARG A 519 20.80 -11.01 -10.73
CA ARG A 519 20.95 -10.84 -12.18
C ARG A 519 22.41 -10.93 -12.62
N ALA A 520 23.32 -10.30 -11.88
CA ALA A 520 24.75 -10.38 -12.15
C ALA A 520 25.26 -11.83 -12.02
N LEU A 521 24.87 -12.54 -10.96
CA LEU A 521 25.26 -13.94 -10.74
C LEU A 521 24.74 -14.86 -11.85
N ARG A 522 23.49 -14.69 -12.29
CA ARG A 522 22.92 -15.47 -13.40
C ARG A 522 23.62 -15.22 -14.73
N ALA A 523 24.04 -13.98 -14.99
CA ALA A 523 24.79 -13.65 -16.20
C ALA A 523 26.16 -14.36 -16.22
N GLU A 524 26.81 -14.46 -15.06
CA GLU A 524 28.11 -15.11 -14.91
C GLU A 524 28.03 -16.64 -14.92
N GLN A 525 26.96 -17.24 -14.38
CA GLN A 525 26.76 -18.69 -14.39
C GLN A 525 26.74 -19.30 -15.80
N ARG A 526 26.38 -18.54 -16.84
CA ARG A 526 26.42 -18.98 -18.25
C ARG A 526 27.84 -19.22 -18.80
N SER A 527 28.89 -19.05 -17.99
CA SER A 527 30.31 -19.24 -18.36
C SER A 527 31.02 -20.40 -17.62
N ASP A 528 30.27 -21.20 -16.85
CA ASP A 528 30.52 -22.55 -16.30
C ASP A 528 31.76 -22.86 -15.42
N ILE A 529 32.80 -22.03 -15.29
CA ILE A 529 34.00 -22.40 -14.47
C ILE A 529 34.13 -21.61 -13.15
N GLU A 530 33.40 -20.51 -12.95
CA GLU A 530 33.55 -19.64 -11.77
C GLU A 530 32.27 -19.40 -10.96
N ALA A 531 31.20 -20.15 -11.24
CA ALA A 531 29.89 -19.95 -10.62
C ALA A 531 29.94 -19.96 -9.08
N ILE A 532 29.28 -18.98 -8.46
CA ILE A 532 28.97 -19.03 -7.03
C ILE A 532 27.97 -20.16 -6.80
N THR A 533 28.22 -20.97 -5.77
CA THR A 533 27.45 -22.18 -5.47
C THR A 533 26.94 -22.25 -4.03
N ALA A 534 27.29 -21.26 -3.19
CA ALA A 534 26.73 -21.09 -1.85
C ALA A 534 26.81 -19.61 -1.43
N ILE A 535 25.93 -19.21 -0.51
CA ILE A 535 25.88 -17.86 0.06
C ILE A 535 26.22 -17.95 1.54
N ALA A 536 27.06 -17.04 2.03
CA ALA A 536 27.36 -16.92 3.44
C ALA A 536 26.99 -15.54 3.98
N PHE A 537 26.64 -15.49 5.26
CA PHE A 537 26.36 -14.23 5.97
C PHE A 537 27.32 -14.07 7.15
N PRO A 538 27.94 -12.88 7.32
CA PRO A 538 28.97 -12.67 8.33
C PRO A 538 28.44 -12.57 9.76
N ASP A 539 27.13 -12.31 9.92
CA ASP A 539 26.41 -12.33 11.19
C ASP A 539 24.90 -12.63 11.02
N ASP A 540 24.22 -12.82 12.16
CA ASP A 540 22.78 -13.09 12.22
C ASP A 540 21.93 -11.95 11.63
N GLY A 541 22.40 -10.71 11.72
CA GLY A 541 21.70 -9.53 11.22
C GLY A 541 21.64 -9.52 9.69
N ALA A 542 22.77 -9.82 9.04
CA ALA A 542 22.85 -10.02 7.60
C ALA A 542 22.00 -11.21 7.14
N THR A 543 22.09 -12.34 7.86
CA THR A 543 21.30 -13.55 7.56
C THR A 543 19.81 -13.26 7.54
N LYS A 544 19.28 -12.60 8.58
CA LYS A 544 17.85 -12.28 8.69
C LYS A 544 17.37 -11.31 7.60
N ARG A 545 18.26 -10.44 7.11
CA ARG A 545 17.92 -9.42 6.12
C ARG A 545 17.95 -9.95 4.69
N PHE A 546 18.96 -10.75 4.37
CA PHE A 546 19.27 -11.12 2.99
C PHE A 546 19.06 -12.60 2.70
N GLY A 547 18.93 -13.47 3.70
CA GLY A 547 18.92 -14.92 3.51
C GLY A 547 17.79 -15.45 2.65
N LYS A 548 16.56 -14.94 2.87
CA LYS A 548 15.34 -15.46 2.23
C LYS A 548 15.41 -15.45 0.69
N PRO A 549 15.74 -14.33 0.01
CA PRO A 549 15.86 -14.30 -1.44
C PRO A 549 16.82 -15.35 -2.03
N PHE A 550 17.95 -15.65 -1.36
CA PHE A 550 18.92 -16.62 -1.85
C PHE A 550 18.44 -18.07 -1.66
N LEU A 551 17.74 -18.35 -0.56
CA LEU A 551 17.09 -19.65 -0.32
C LEU A 551 16.01 -19.92 -1.38
N GLU A 552 15.20 -18.91 -1.71
CA GLU A 552 14.12 -19.02 -2.70
C GLU A 552 14.63 -19.36 -4.11
N VAL A 553 15.82 -18.86 -4.48
CA VAL A 553 16.46 -19.23 -5.76
C VAL A 553 17.37 -20.47 -5.66
N GLY A 554 17.36 -21.17 -4.52
CA GLY A 554 17.99 -22.48 -4.35
C GLY A 554 19.47 -22.47 -3.97
N PHE A 555 20.04 -21.36 -3.49
CA PHE A 555 21.41 -21.38 -2.98
C PHE A 555 21.48 -22.03 -1.58
N PRO A 556 22.45 -22.94 -1.35
CA PRO A 556 22.87 -23.31 0.00
C PRO A 556 23.30 -22.07 0.77
N VAL A 557 22.80 -21.93 2.00
CA VAL A 557 23.14 -20.81 2.89
C VAL A 557 24.00 -21.30 4.06
N VAL A 558 25.04 -20.53 4.34
CA VAL A 558 25.94 -20.70 5.49
C VAL A 558 25.80 -19.47 6.39
N THR A 559 25.50 -19.69 7.66
CA THR A 559 25.41 -18.62 8.65
C THR A 559 26.65 -18.63 9.50
N CYS A 560 27.26 -17.45 9.66
CA CYS A 560 28.34 -17.24 10.59
C CYS A 560 27.86 -16.39 11.78
N GLY A 561 28.32 -16.75 12.98
CA GLY A 561 28.15 -15.98 14.20
C GLY A 561 29.39 -15.15 14.48
N LYS A 562 29.17 -13.91 14.95
CA LYS A 562 30.22 -12.98 15.34
C LYS A 562 30.27 -12.84 16.85
N VAL A 563 31.41 -13.21 17.44
CA VAL A 563 31.70 -12.99 18.86
C VAL A 563 32.81 -11.96 18.97
N ARG A 564 32.64 -11.00 19.88
CA ARG A 564 33.68 -10.02 20.22
C ARG A 564 34.43 -10.48 21.46
N ASP A 565 35.76 -10.48 21.38
CA ASP A 565 36.66 -10.72 22.52
C ASP A 565 37.62 -9.53 22.62
N GLY A 566 37.26 -8.54 23.44
CA GLY A 566 37.88 -7.21 23.42
C GLY A 566 37.81 -6.57 22.02
N ASP A 567 38.96 -6.16 21.48
CA ASP A 567 39.08 -5.61 20.12
C ASP A 567 39.12 -6.68 19.01
N ARG A 568 39.27 -7.97 19.38
CA ARG A 568 39.33 -9.08 18.41
C ARG A 568 37.93 -9.48 17.97
N ARG A 569 37.79 -9.65 16.66
CA ARG A 569 36.57 -10.15 16.01
C ARG A 569 36.76 -11.61 15.67
N ILE A 570 35.97 -12.48 16.29
CA ILE A 570 36.01 -13.92 16.02
C ILE A 570 34.71 -14.27 15.30
N VAL A 571 34.85 -14.75 14.07
CA VAL A 571 33.74 -15.29 13.28
C VAL A 571 33.78 -16.81 13.33
N ARG A 572 32.63 -17.47 13.45
CA ARG A 572 32.51 -18.94 13.42
C ARG A 572 31.31 -19.33 12.59
N ILE A 573 31.39 -20.43 11.85
CA ILE A 573 30.22 -21.01 11.19
C ILE A 573 29.30 -21.54 12.29
N THR A 574 28.04 -21.09 12.28
CA THR A 574 27.00 -21.56 13.20
C THR A 574 26.13 -22.63 12.53
N GLU A 575 25.80 -22.44 11.25
CA GLU A 575 24.94 -23.34 10.48
C GLU A 575 25.36 -23.40 9.00
N GLY A 576 25.11 -24.55 8.35
CA GLY A 576 25.43 -24.79 6.93
C GLY A 576 26.79 -25.44 6.68
N ASP A 577 27.04 -25.84 5.43
CA ASP A 577 28.31 -26.40 4.95
C ASP A 577 28.84 -25.58 3.78
N CYS A 578 30.14 -25.23 3.83
CA CYS A 578 30.82 -24.47 2.80
C CYS A 578 31.82 -25.31 1.99
N LYS A 579 32.04 -26.58 2.36
CA LYS A 579 33.10 -27.41 1.80
C LYS A 579 32.93 -27.62 0.29
N GLY A 580 33.97 -27.34 -0.48
CA GLY A 580 33.97 -27.49 -1.94
C GLY A 580 33.19 -26.40 -2.71
N HIS A 581 32.49 -25.49 -2.03
CA HIS A 581 31.72 -24.42 -2.67
C HIS A 581 32.55 -23.17 -2.97
N HIS A 582 32.18 -22.45 -4.03
CA HIS A 582 32.56 -21.05 -4.20
C HIS A 582 31.51 -20.20 -3.48
N VAL A 583 31.90 -19.65 -2.32
CA VAL A 583 30.98 -19.02 -1.39
C VAL A 583 30.98 -17.50 -1.59
N LEU A 584 29.81 -16.88 -1.75
CA LEU A 584 29.65 -15.42 -1.74
C LEU A 584 29.23 -14.96 -0.34
N VAL A 585 30.07 -14.17 0.33
CA VAL A 585 29.72 -13.52 1.60
C VAL A 585 28.91 -12.26 1.32
N VAL A 586 27.67 -12.19 1.82
CA VAL A 586 26.72 -11.09 1.57
C VAL A 586 26.51 -10.28 2.84
N ASP A 587 26.65 -8.96 2.74
CA ASP A 587 26.38 -8.01 3.84
C ASP A 587 25.72 -6.73 3.31
N ASP A 588 25.22 -5.87 4.19
CA ASP A 588 24.59 -4.60 3.79
C ASP A 588 25.63 -3.54 3.45
N LEU A 589 26.63 -3.38 4.28
CA LEU A 589 27.68 -2.39 4.11
C LEU A 589 28.96 -2.84 4.77
N THR A 590 30.02 -2.11 4.48
CA THR A 590 31.30 -2.35 5.13
C THR A 590 32.14 -1.08 5.18
N ARG A 591 32.81 -0.88 6.32
CA ARG A 591 33.67 0.27 6.58
C ARG A 591 35.14 -0.13 6.67
N SER A 592 35.47 -1.03 7.60
CA SER A 592 36.85 -1.50 7.80
C SER A 592 37.16 -2.78 7.03
N GLY A 593 36.15 -3.54 6.61
CA GLY A 593 36.34 -4.84 5.94
C GLY A 593 36.66 -6.03 6.85
N GLY A 594 37.04 -5.79 8.12
CA GLY A 594 37.56 -6.86 8.99
C GLY A 594 36.60 -8.02 9.25
N THR A 595 35.31 -7.76 9.52
CA THR A 595 34.33 -8.84 9.75
C THR A 595 34.14 -9.70 8.50
N LEU A 596 34.06 -9.05 7.35
CA LEU A 596 33.91 -9.69 6.06
C LEU A 596 35.12 -10.58 5.76
N TYR A 597 36.34 -10.06 5.98
CA TYR A 597 37.59 -10.81 5.85
C TYR A 597 37.63 -12.03 6.77
N GLU A 598 37.33 -11.87 8.07
CA GLU A 598 37.34 -12.99 9.02
C GLU A 598 36.32 -14.07 8.63
N CYS A 599 35.14 -13.69 8.16
CA CYS A 599 34.17 -14.62 7.61
C CYS A 599 34.75 -15.39 6.40
N GLY A 600 35.33 -14.67 5.43
CA GLY A 600 35.99 -15.29 4.27
C GLY A 600 37.13 -16.24 4.67
N ARG A 601 37.94 -15.86 5.66
CA ARG A 601 39.06 -16.68 6.17
C ARG A 601 38.54 -17.98 6.79
N VAL A 602 37.54 -17.89 7.67
CA VAL A 602 36.92 -19.05 8.34
C VAL A 602 36.28 -19.99 7.33
N LEU A 603 35.60 -19.47 6.31
CA LEU A 603 35.02 -20.27 5.23
C LEU A 603 36.11 -21.02 4.44
N ARG A 604 37.24 -20.36 4.13
CA ARG A 604 38.38 -21.00 3.46
C ARG A 604 39.02 -22.09 4.30
N GLU A 605 39.27 -21.84 5.58
CA GLU A 605 39.81 -22.82 6.52
C GLU A 605 38.88 -24.02 6.73
N SER A 606 37.57 -23.80 6.62
CA SER A 606 36.55 -24.85 6.74
C SER A 606 36.32 -25.63 5.43
N GLY A 607 37.08 -25.33 4.37
CA GLY A 607 37.11 -26.13 3.13
C GLY A 607 36.38 -25.52 1.93
N ALA A 608 35.97 -24.25 1.96
CA ALA A 608 35.43 -23.57 0.78
C ALA A 608 36.46 -23.51 -0.36
N ALA A 609 36.05 -23.83 -1.59
CA ALA A 609 36.91 -23.86 -2.77
C ALA A 609 37.43 -22.47 -3.18
N SER A 610 36.62 -21.44 -3.00
CA SER A 610 37.02 -20.02 -3.02
C SER A 610 35.95 -19.17 -2.33
N VAL A 611 36.27 -17.91 -2.02
CA VAL A 611 35.33 -16.96 -1.42
C VAL A 611 35.27 -15.68 -2.23
N SER A 612 34.07 -15.13 -2.41
CA SER A 612 33.81 -13.79 -2.95
C SER A 612 33.01 -13.00 -1.93
N ALA A 613 32.89 -11.69 -2.10
CA ALA A 613 32.10 -10.84 -1.23
C ALA A 613 31.13 -9.97 -2.02
N PHE A 614 29.99 -9.66 -1.42
CA PHE A 614 29.07 -8.61 -1.85
C PHE A 614 28.67 -7.74 -0.67
N VAL A 615 28.67 -6.43 -0.88
CA VAL A 615 28.04 -5.47 0.03
C VAL A 615 27.16 -4.52 -0.76
N ALA A 616 25.94 -4.28 -0.31
CA ALA A 616 25.05 -3.33 -0.99
C ALA A 616 25.68 -1.94 -1.07
N HIS A 617 26.28 -1.48 0.03
CA HIS A 617 26.89 -0.15 0.16
C HIS A 617 28.38 -0.20 0.51
N ALA A 618 29.24 0.20 -0.43
CA ALA A 618 30.65 0.44 -0.15
C ALA A 618 30.84 1.72 0.68
N ALA A 619 31.28 1.59 1.94
CA ALA A 619 31.50 2.72 2.86
C ALA A 619 32.95 2.75 3.39
N PHE A 620 33.88 2.21 2.61
CA PHE A 620 35.29 2.10 2.97
C PHE A 620 36.02 3.45 2.90
N PRO A 621 36.89 3.76 3.87
CA PRO A 621 37.96 4.73 3.67
C PRO A 621 38.95 4.23 2.60
N ALA A 622 39.62 5.14 1.89
CA ALA A 622 40.60 4.79 0.86
C ALA A 622 41.69 3.80 1.34
N ALA A 623 42.12 3.91 2.60
CA ALA A 623 43.08 2.98 3.20
C ALA A 623 42.54 1.55 3.34
N ALA A 624 41.24 1.37 3.54
CA ALA A 624 40.61 0.05 3.63
C ALA A 624 40.47 -0.61 2.25
N VAL A 625 40.23 0.17 1.18
CA VAL A 625 40.19 -0.34 -0.20
C VAL A 625 41.48 -1.08 -0.56
N LYS A 626 42.64 -0.49 -0.23
CA LYS A 626 43.97 -1.11 -0.47
C LYS A 626 44.15 -2.47 0.17
N LYS A 627 43.43 -2.78 1.26
CA LYS A 627 43.52 -4.08 1.92
C LYS A 627 42.88 -5.19 1.07
N PHE A 628 41.90 -4.88 0.24
CA PHE A 628 41.23 -5.85 -0.62
C PHE A 628 41.91 -6.05 -1.98
N CYS A 629 42.64 -5.03 -2.45
CA CYS A 629 43.31 -5.07 -3.75
C CYS A 629 44.37 -6.18 -3.82
N ARG A 630 44.47 -6.83 -4.98
CA ARG A 630 45.54 -7.78 -5.29
C ARG A 630 46.81 -7.09 -5.73
N THR A 631 46.66 -5.91 -6.32
CA THR A 631 47.76 -5.10 -6.85
C THR A 631 47.84 -3.78 -6.07
N GLY A 632 49.07 -3.31 -5.80
CA GLY A 632 49.28 -1.98 -5.20
C GLY A 632 49.17 -1.87 -3.66
N GLY A 633 49.35 -2.98 -2.92
CA GLY A 633 49.53 -2.93 -1.45
C GLY A 633 50.93 -2.41 -1.04
N GLU A 634 51.17 -2.28 0.27
CA GLU A 634 52.47 -1.82 0.79
C GLU A 634 53.62 -2.71 0.26
N GLY A 635 54.58 -2.08 -0.42
CA GLY A 635 55.73 -2.78 -1.01
C GLY A 635 55.39 -3.68 -2.21
N GLY A 636 54.25 -3.49 -2.89
CA GLY A 636 53.87 -4.25 -4.09
C GLY A 636 53.26 -5.62 -3.82
N LYS A 637 53.00 -5.96 -2.55
CA LYS A 637 52.33 -7.20 -2.13
C LYS A 637 50.80 -7.08 -2.21
N PRO A 638 50.07 -8.21 -2.30
CA PRO A 638 48.62 -8.21 -2.13
C PRO A 638 48.21 -7.63 -0.78
N GLY A 639 47.06 -6.94 -0.75
CA GLY A 639 46.50 -6.41 0.49
C GLY A 639 46.15 -7.50 1.50
N GLN A 640 46.07 -7.11 2.78
CA GLN A 640 45.80 -8.03 3.90
C GLN A 640 44.53 -8.90 3.70
N TYR A 641 43.52 -8.36 3.01
CA TYR A 641 42.22 -8.98 2.75
C TYR A 641 42.08 -9.49 1.32
N ALA A 642 43.18 -9.65 0.58
CA ALA A 642 43.21 -10.18 -0.79
C ALA A 642 42.92 -11.69 -0.89
N ILE A 643 41.97 -12.19 -0.11
CA ILE A 643 41.46 -13.57 -0.16
C ILE A 643 40.25 -13.72 -1.07
N PHE A 644 39.56 -12.62 -1.38
CA PHE A 644 38.34 -12.64 -2.16
C PHE A 644 38.63 -12.77 -3.65
N ARG A 645 37.89 -13.67 -4.31
CA ARG A 645 37.97 -13.88 -5.76
C ARG A 645 37.32 -12.73 -6.52
N ARG A 646 36.17 -12.25 -6.05
CA ARG A 646 35.50 -11.05 -6.53
C ARG A 646 34.87 -10.30 -5.36
N PHE A 647 34.77 -9.00 -5.50
CA PHE A 647 34.14 -8.11 -4.54
C PHE A 647 33.07 -7.30 -5.27
N TYR A 648 31.81 -7.70 -5.13
CA TYR A 648 30.68 -6.99 -5.70
C TYR A 648 30.21 -5.88 -4.76
N THR A 649 29.80 -4.75 -5.33
CA THR A 649 29.06 -3.72 -4.61
C THR A 649 28.16 -2.97 -5.57
N THR A 650 27.33 -2.03 -5.09
CA THR A 650 26.52 -1.18 -5.96
C THR A 650 27.04 0.25 -5.98
N ASN A 651 26.72 1.01 -7.03
CA ASN A 651 26.99 2.46 -7.08
C ASN A 651 26.03 3.30 -6.21
N SER A 652 25.46 2.73 -5.13
CA SER A 652 24.64 3.48 -4.16
C SER A 652 25.43 4.55 -3.40
N ASN A 653 26.76 4.44 -3.37
CA ASN A 653 27.67 5.43 -2.77
C ASN A 653 28.76 5.82 -3.80
N PRO A 654 28.43 6.67 -4.79
CA PRO A 654 29.31 7.03 -5.89
C PRO A 654 30.66 7.59 -5.43
N VAL A 655 30.67 8.35 -4.32
CA VAL A 655 31.89 8.92 -3.70
C VAL A 655 32.97 7.87 -3.44
N VAL A 656 32.57 6.66 -3.04
CA VAL A 656 33.50 5.56 -2.80
C VAL A 656 33.66 4.71 -4.05
N THR A 657 32.57 4.37 -4.74
CA THR A 657 32.62 3.37 -5.81
C THR A 657 33.31 3.85 -7.08
N GLU A 658 33.28 5.15 -7.39
CA GLU A 658 33.99 5.71 -8.54
C GLU A 658 35.51 5.70 -8.35
N ALA A 659 35.97 5.75 -7.10
CA ALA A 659 37.38 5.71 -6.73
C ALA A 659 37.94 4.28 -6.61
N LEU A 660 37.10 3.24 -6.77
CA LEU A 660 37.56 1.86 -6.69
C LEU A 660 38.48 1.52 -7.89
N PRO A 661 39.60 0.80 -7.66
CA PRO A 661 40.50 0.40 -8.74
C PRO A 661 39.79 -0.44 -9.80
N LYS A 662 39.81 0.02 -11.06
CA LYS A 662 39.28 -0.72 -12.21
C LYS A 662 40.20 -1.90 -12.54
N GLY A 663 39.62 -3.07 -12.80
CA GLY A 663 40.37 -4.26 -13.22
C GLY A 663 41.09 -5.03 -12.10
N ASP A 664 40.86 -4.68 -10.82
CA ASP A 664 41.26 -5.51 -9.67
C ASP A 664 40.05 -6.34 -9.18
N VAL A 665 39.90 -6.57 -7.87
CA VAL A 665 38.87 -7.45 -7.28
C VAL A 665 37.44 -6.90 -7.36
N PHE A 666 37.28 -5.58 -7.54
CA PHE A 666 35.98 -4.91 -7.40
C PHE A 666 35.12 -4.96 -8.67
N SER A 667 33.84 -5.26 -8.49
CA SER A 667 32.79 -5.18 -9.51
C SER A 667 31.65 -4.30 -8.98
N VAL A 668 31.43 -3.17 -9.64
CA VAL A 668 30.37 -2.23 -9.24
C VAL A 668 29.14 -2.47 -10.12
N LEU A 669 28.06 -2.93 -9.50
CA LEU A 669 26.76 -3.13 -10.11
C LEU A 669 26.02 -1.78 -10.19
N ASP A 670 25.47 -1.48 -11.35
CA ASP A 670 24.70 -0.26 -11.55
C ASP A 670 23.30 -0.39 -10.96
N LEU A 671 22.96 0.49 -10.01
CA LEU A 671 21.68 0.54 -9.32
C LEU A 671 20.56 1.07 -10.20
N MET A 672 20.88 1.85 -11.25
CA MET A 672 19.89 2.54 -12.06
C MET A 672 18.76 1.64 -12.60
N PRO A 673 19.01 0.42 -13.13
CA PRO A 673 17.94 -0.49 -13.56
C PRO A 673 16.98 -0.87 -12.44
N GLN A 674 17.51 -1.11 -11.24
CA GLN A 674 16.70 -1.45 -10.06
C GLN A 674 15.88 -0.23 -9.60
N LEU A 675 16.50 0.96 -9.56
CA LEU A 675 15.80 2.22 -9.26
C LEU A 675 14.63 2.48 -10.23
N LEU A 676 14.83 2.21 -11.52
CA LEU A 676 13.80 2.39 -12.55
C LEU A 676 12.56 1.51 -12.33
N GLU A 677 12.78 0.27 -11.89
CA GLU A 677 11.72 -0.68 -11.53
C GLU A 677 11.02 -0.24 -10.25
N ASP A 678 11.77 0.16 -9.23
CA ASP A 678 11.26 0.58 -7.92
C ASP A 678 10.50 1.92 -7.93
N LEU A 679 10.76 2.75 -8.94
CA LEU A 679 10.01 3.98 -9.24
C LEU A 679 8.65 3.71 -9.93
N GLY A 680 8.40 2.46 -10.36
CA GLY A 680 7.19 2.01 -11.04
C GLY A 680 5.89 2.30 -10.29
#